data_AF-A0A832TSB3-F1
#
_entry.id   AF-A0A832TSB3-F1
#
_cell.length_a   1.000
_cell.length_b   1.000
_cell.length_c   1.000
_cell.angle_alpha   90.00
_cell.angle_beta   90.00
_cell.angle_gamma   90.00
#
_symmetry.space_group_name_H-M   'P 1'
#
loop_
_entity.id
_entity.type
_entity.pdbx_description
1 polymer ?
#
loop_
_entity_poly.entity_id
_entity_poly.type
_entity_poly.pdbx_seq_one_letter_code
_entity_poly.pdbx_strand_id
1 'polypeptide(L)'
;NKNKIKPKDKYIRDLIAGRPVFSHPSRPGGFRLRYGRSRNTSFASAGINPATMVLLDDFITNGTQIKVERPGKAAAMSAVDSIEGPTIRLFSGDLIRVDDIKEAYEVRPQVESIIDIGEILINYGDFLENNHPLMPSPYVFEWWRYDYEAACPEKLPEEELKNPSVALALRLAREYNVPLHPKFTYLWHDINRSEFEALRKFVAEKGIFLKGDPDGEGILKLPLEASLEEGIKPVLEKLLVLHRVKEGEILIKDALPFILCLGLDQSLKEKADMPDTDDMVEAAGILSGFKVYPRAPSRIGARMGRPEKANLRKMSPAAQVLFPINNAGGMTRNLVTASDYTSSMNAKIGEIEVELGLRECPACGKETYFWRCECGEFTNPKLSCPRCNIDVRGAETCPKCGRKATSVANVKLDFRSIYKQAFENVGEREKVDIIKGVKRLMNGQMTPEPLEKGILRAKHDVYIFKDGTVRYDMSDIPLTHIRADEIGITAAKLRELDYKEDIYGKPLERDDQVVCLKVQDLVISYDGGQYMLRTAKYIDDLLVKYYKVEPYYNAETIQDLVGALLIGLAPHTSAGVLGRLVGFTKASVGYAHPFFHASKRRNCDGDEDCIMLLMDGILNFSRSYLPEKRGGKMDAPLVLTTRIDPKEVDKEAHNIDVSASYPIEFYRATQEIKNPTEIESMMDLVSSRLGTPEQYEHFMFTHDTSNIAAGPLNSSYKTLGSMVEKMEAQLSLASKIRAVDAPDVAERVLKSHFLPDLIGNLRSFSRQRMRCIKCGEKFRRPPLTGSCPKCGGNVILTVHEGAVRKYLKISKEIGERYGVSSYTRQRIELLDYDICSLFENHKVKQLGLSDFMSGPAR
;
A
#
# COMPACT_ATOMS: atom_id res chain seq x y z
N ASN A 1 -27.37 22.98 -16.81
CA ASN A 1 -26.87 21.95 -15.87
C ASN A 1 -27.28 20.50 -16.24
N LYS A 2 -26.96 20.00 -17.45
CA LYS A 2 -27.35 18.64 -17.89
C LYS A 2 -26.30 17.53 -17.71
N ASN A 3 -25.04 17.84 -17.37
CA ASN A 3 -23.98 16.84 -17.12
C ASN A 3 -23.34 17.02 -15.74
N LYS A 4 -24.03 16.70 -14.64
CA LYS A 4 -23.40 16.68 -13.29
C LYS A 4 -23.14 15.23 -12.88
N ILE A 5 -21.87 14.85 -12.72
CA ILE A 5 -21.51 13.48 -12.38
C ILE A 5 -21.83 13.20 -10.91
N LYS A 6 -22.71 12.24 -10.65
CA LYS A 6 -23.20 11.91 -9.29
C LYS A 6 -22.12 11.28 -8.40
N PRO A 7 -22.03 11.65 -7.11
CA PRO A 7 -21.11 11.03 -6.16
C PRO A 7 -21.29 9.51 -6.02
N LYS A 8 -20.19 8.77 -5.81
CA LYS A 8 -20.21 7.30 -5.67
C LYS A 8 -19.78 6.84 -4.27
N ASP A 9 -20.71 6.27 -3.51
CA ASP A 9 -20.44 5.84 -2.12
C ASP A 9 -19.82 4.44 -1.99
N LYS A 10 -19.58 3.75 -3.12
CA LYS A 10 -19.21 2.31 -3.12
C LYS A 10 -17.95 2.03 -2.31
N TYR A 11 -16.97 2.93 -2.32
CA TYR A 11 -15.71 2.71 -1.63
C TYR A 11 -15.88 2.68 -0.10
N ILE A 12 -16.80 3.48 0.48
CA ILE A 12 -17.00 3.62 1.94
C ILE A 12 -17.85 2.49 2.56
N ARG A 13 -18.58 1.69 1.77
CA ARG A 13 -19.53 0.69 2.29
C ARG A 13 -18.92 -0.33 3.27
N ASP A 14 -17.74 -0.85 2.96
CA ASP A 14 -17.08 -1.91 3.74
C ASP A 14 -15.90 -1.37 4.55
N LEU A 15 -16.20 -0.73 5.68
CA LEU A 15 -15.21 -0.03 6.49
C LEU A 15 -14.68 -0.89 7.65
N ILE A 16 -13.41 -1.28 7.54
CA ILE A 16 -12.75 -2.10 8.56
C ILE A 16 -12.09 -1.18 9.59
N ALA A 17 -12.06 -1.60 10.85
CA ALA A 17 -11.36 -0.85 11.90
C ALA A 17 -9.84 -0.74 11.61
N GLY A 18 -9.30 0.44 11.91
CA GLY A 18 -7.94 0.85 11.58
C GLY A 18 -7.74 1.35 10.14
N ARG A 19 -8.79 1.43 9.33
CA ARG A 19 -8.70 1.93 7.94
C ARG A 19 -9.47 3.25 7.82
N PRO A 20 -8.82 4.40 8.04
CA PRO A 20 -9.49 5.69 8.07
C PRO A 20 -10.16 6.05 6.74
N VAL A 21 -11.24 6.81 6.85
CA VAL A 21 -11.84 7.54 5.73
C VAL A 21 -11.19 8.90 5.69
N PHE A 22 -10.70 9.29 4.52
CA PHE A 22 -10.06 10.60 4.34
C PHE A 22 -11.06 11.61 3.79
N SER A 23 -11.98 11.20 2.92
CA SER A 23 -13.02 12.09 2.42
C SER A 23 -14.28 11.32 2.07
N HIS A 24 -15.44 11.91 2.37
CA HIS A 24 -16.71 11.50 1.76
C HIS A 24 -16.76 11.84 0.27
N PRO A 25 -17.72 11.24 -0.47
CA PRO A 25 -17.77 11.33 -1.93
C PRO A 25 -18.02 12.77 -2.38
N SER A 26 -17.15 13.29 -3.25
CA SER A 26 -17.22 14.63 -3.82
C SER A 26 -17.44 15.77 -2.79
N ARG A 27 -16.98 15.61 -1.54
CA ARG A 27 -17.21 16.57 -0.45
C ARG A 27 -16.15 17.68 -0.41
N PRO A 28 -16.53 18.95 -0.19
CA PRO A 28 -15.57 20.04 0.05
C PRO A 28 -14.64 19.75 1.24
N GLY A 29 -13.37 20.11 1.09
CA GLY A 29 -12.28 19.76 2.00
C GLY A 29 -11.62 18.40 1.69
N GLY A 30 -12.23 17.58 0.82
CA GLY A 30 -11.63 16.34 0.32
C GLY A 30 -10.49 16.58 -0.66
N PHE A 31 -9.85 15.50 -1.14
CA PHE A 31 -8.77 15.60 -2.11
C PHE A 31 -9.20 16.37 -3.36
N ARG A 32 -8.46 17.42 -3.70
CA ARG A 32 -8.66 18.21 -4.91
C ARG A 32 -8.01 17.48 -6.07
N LEU A 33 -8.79 17.15 -7.10
CA LEU A 33 -8.26 16.45 -8.27
C LEU A 33 -7.26 17.37 -8.99
N ARG A 34 -6.05 16.89 -9.24
CA ARG A 34 -5.09 17.52 -10.15
C ARG A 34 -4.72 16.53 -11.23
N TYR A 35 -4.84 16.95 -12.49
CA TYR A 35 -4.45 16.11 -13.62
C TYR A 35 -2.95 16.17 -13.83
N GLY A 36 -2.33 14.99 -13.92
CA GLY A 36 -0.92 14.89 -14.26
C GLY A 36 -0.31 13.57 -13.83
N ARG A 37 0.97 13.42 -14.16
CA ARG A 37 1.75 12.23 -13.91
C ARG A 37 3.11 12.62 -13.38
N SER A 38 3.53 11.97 -12.30
CA SER A 38 4.88 12.03 -11.76
C SER A 38 5.70 10.81 -12.18
N ARG A 39 7.01 10.89 -11.98
CA ARG A 39 7.98 9.80 -12.19
C ARG A 39 7.54 8.49 -11.54
N ASN A 40 6.87 8.58 -10.38
CA ASN A 40 6.46 7.47 -9.51
C ASN A 40 4.93 7.23 -9.45
N THR A 41 4.16 7.74 -10.42
CA THR A 41 2.69 7.53 -10.51
C THR A 41 2.30 7.00 -11.89
N SER A 42 0.99 6.86 -12.16
CA SER A 42 0.35 6.16 -13.31
C SER A 42 0.13 4.67 -13.06
N PHE A 43 -0.57 4.00 -13.98
CA PHE A 43 -0.77 2.55 -13.96
C PHE A 43 -1.48 2.11 -12.66
N ALA A 44 -2.56 2.82 -12.33
CA ALA A 44 -3.31 2.74 -11.08
C ALA A 44 -2.58 3.24 -9.82
N SER A 45 -1.50 4.02 -9.94
CA SER A 45 -0.89 4.74 -8.82
C SER A 45 -1.13 6.25 -8.93
N ALA A 46 -1.44 6.89 -7.79
CA ALA A 46 -1.72 8.32 -7.69
C ALA A 46 -0.75 9.02 -6.73
N GLY A 47 -0.52 10.31 -6.97
CA GLY A 47 0.39 11.14 -6.20
C GLY A 47 -0.33 11.96 -5.12
N ILE A 48 0.28 12.07 -3.95
CA ILE A 48 -0.16 13.01 -2.90
C ILE A 48 1.05 13.72 -2.29
N ASN A 49 0.84 14.92 -1.74
CA ASN A 49 1.90 15.64 -1.07
C ASN A 49 2.36 14.89 0.21
N PRO A 50 3.67 14.73 0.46
CA PRO A 50 4.19 14.11 1.69
C PRO A 50 3.72 14.79 3.00
N ALA A 51 3.50 16.10 3.01
CA ALA A 51 2.91 16.82 4.14
C ALA A 51 1.49 16.32 4.45
N THR A 52 0.69 16.02 3.41
CA THR A 52 -0.62 15.37 3.56
C THR A 52 -0.49 14.01 4.21
N MET A 53 0.51 13.20 3.82
CA MET A 53 0.75 11.88 4.42
C MET A 53 1.00 11.98 5.93
N VAL A 54 1.83 12.94 6.36
CA VAL A 54 2.18 13.17 7.77
C VAL A 54 0.99 13.67 8.58
N LEU A 55 0.28 14.69 8.07
CA LEU A 55 -0.82 15.33 8.78
C LEU A 55 -2.09 14.47 8.84
N LEU A 56 -2.22 13.48 7.96
CA LEU A 56 -3.19 12.39 8.07
C LEU A 56 -2.72 11.27 9.03
N ASP A 57 -2.00 11.67 10.08
CA ASP A 57 -1.49 10.83 11.15
C ASP A 57 -0.63 9.63 10.67
N ASP A 58 0.19 9.83 9.62
CA ASP A 58 1.02 8.81 8.96
C ASP A 58 0.25 7.55 8.51
N PHE A 59 -1.07 7.62 8.34
CA PHE A 59 -1.84 6.46 7.86
C PHE A 59 -1.57 6.14 6.38
N ILE A 60 -1.12 7.13 5.62
CA ILE A 60 -0.75 6.98 4.22
C ILE A 60 0.77 7.08 4.12
N THR A 61 1.34 6.14 3.39
CA THR A 61 2.76 6.12 3.01
C THR A 61 2.89 5.67 1.55
N ASN A 62 4.09 5.76 1.00
CA ASN A 62 4.39 5.18 -0.30
C ASN A 62 4.00 3.69 -0.33
N GLY A 63 3.15 3.31 -1.28
CA GLY A 63 2.62 1.94 -1.40
C GLY A 63 1.33 1.66 -0.63
N THR A 64 0.84 2.59 0.18
CA THR A 64 -0.47 2.44 0.81
C THR A 64 -1.55 2.48 -0.27
N GLN A 65 -2.35 1.42 -0.34
CA GLN A 65 -3.51 1.38 -1.20
C GLN A 65 -4.60 2.28 -0.63
N ILE A 66 -5.08 3.24 -1.41
CA ILE A 66 -6.28 4.03 -1.12
C ILE A 66 -7.39 3.57 -2.05
N LYS A 67 -8.58 3.32 -1.51
CA LYS A 67 -9.78 3.14 -2.32
C LYS A 67 -10.33 4.52 -2.66
N VAL A 68 -10.27 4.85 -3.94
CA VAL A 68 -10.71 6.14 -4.47
C VAL A 68 -12.15 6.05 -5.00
N GLU A 69 -12.82 7.19 -5.05
CA GLU A 69 -14.15 7.32 -5.65
C GLU A 69 -14.07 7.17 -7.19
N ARG A 70 -13.02 7.73 -7.79
CA ARG A 70 -12.79 7.89 -9.23
C ARG A 70 -11.28 8.04 -9.50
N PRO A 71 -10.82 7.80 -10.75
CA PRO A 71 -11.53 7.15 -11.85
C PRO A 71 -11.71 5.64 -11.64
N GLY A 72 -10.78 5.00 -10.91
CA GLY A 72 -10.78 3.56 -10.61
C GLY A 72 -11.33 3.19 -9.24
N LYS A 73 -11.09 1.93 -8.81
CA LYS A 73 -11.53 1.40 -7.51
C LYS A 73 -10.53 1.62 -6.38
N ALA A 74 -9.25 1.66 -6.73
CA ALA A 74 -8.14 1.79 -5.83
C ALA A 74 -6.96 2.40 -6.56
N ALA A 75 -6.07 3.04 -5.81
CA ALA A 75 -4.79 3.48 -6.29
C ALA A 75 -3.73 3.31 -5.19
N ALA A 76 -2.51 2.93 -5.56
CA ALA A 76 -1.39 3.00 -4.63
C ALA A 76 -0.83 4.42 -4.56
N MET A 77 -0.58 4.90 -3.34
CA MET A 77 -0.10 6.26 -3.13
C MET A 77 1.42 6.36 -3.29
N SER A 78 1.83 7.46 -3.91
CA SER A 78 3.22 7.86 -4.10
C SER A 78 3.41 9.32 -3.69
N ALA A 79 4.61 9.63 -3.21
CA ALA A 79 4.99 10.98 -2.78
C ALA A 79 5.29 11.89 -3.97
N VAL A 80 4.57 13.01 -4.05
CA VAL A 80 4.76 14.09 -5.02
C VAL A 80 4.68 15.42 -4.28
N ASP A 81 5.82 16.08 -4.07
CA ASP A 81 5.90 17.33 -3.31
C ASP A 81 5.72 18.60 -4.17
N SER A 82 5.62 18.45 -5.50
CA SER A 82 5.33 19.56 -6.41
C SER A 82 3.87 20.02 -6.41
N ILE A 83 2.95 19.21 -5.87
CA ILE A 83 1.53 19.53 -5.73
C ILE A 83 1.21 20.12 -4.36
N GLU A 84 0.09 20.82 -4.22
CA GLU A 84 -0.28 21.50 -2.97
C GLU A 84 -0.66 20.51 -1.86
N GLY A 85 -0.12 20.73 -0.66
CA GLY A 85 -0.43 19.98 0.56
C GLY A 85 -1.72 20.42 1.25
N PRO A 86 -1.96 19.97 2.50
CA PRO A 86 -3.20 20.26 3.20
C PRO A 86 -3.24 21.69 3.72
N THR A 87 -4.46 22.21 3.88
CA THR A 87 -4.71 23.44 4.62
C THR A 87 -5.34 23.10 5.97
N ILE A 88 -4.70 23.55 7.04
CA ILE A 88 -5.00 23.17 8.42
C ILE A 88 -5.28 24.41 9.27
N ARG A 89 -6.16 24.21 10.25
CA ARG A 89 -6.42 25.16 11.32
C ARG A 89 -5.69 24.73 12.58
N LEU A 90 -4.85 25.61 13.12
CA LEU A 90 -4.15 25.38 14.38
C LEU A 90 -5.04 25.77 15.57
N PHE A 91 -4.72 25.28 16.77
CA PHE A 91 -5.39 25.71 18.02
C PHE A 91 -5.27 27.22 18.29
N SER A 92 -4.30 27.91 17.70
CA SER A 92 -4.19 29.38 17.73
C SER A 92 -5.30 30.08 16.94
N GLY A 93 -6.02 29.36 16.08
CA GLY A 93 -6.97 29.90 15.10
C GLY A 93 -6.33 30.21 13.74
N ASP A 94 -5.02 30.10 13.60
CA ASP A 94 -4.29 30.28 12.34
C ASP A 94 -4.76 29.28 11.28
N LEU A 95 -4.91 29.74 10.04
CA LEU A 95 -5.18 28.90 8.88
C LEU A 95 -3.97 28.94 7.95
N ILE A 96 -3.24 27.83 7.87
CA ILE A 96 -2.01 27.71 7.09
C ILE A 96 -2.10 26.55 6.10
N ARG A 97 -1.42 26.70 4.96
CA ARG A 97 -1.17 25.60 4.03
C ARG A 97 0.24 25.07 4.29
N VAL A 98 0.37 23.76 4.36
CA VAL A 98 1.65 23.10 4.64
C VAL A 98 2.04 22.28 3.43
N ASP A 99 3.09 22.69 2.74
CA ASP A 99 3.57 22.00 1.54
C ASP A 99 4.85 21.18 1.80
N ASP A 100 5.60 21.50 2.86
CA ASP A 100 6.86 20.84 3.25
C ASP A 100 6.66 19.80 4.36
N ILE A 101 7.38 18.68 4.25
CA ILE A 101 7.28 17.57 5.19
C ILE A 101 7.83 17.88 6.58
N LYS A 102 8.87 18.72 6.69
CA LYS A 102 9.46 19.09 7.99
C LYS A 102 8.51 19.98 8.75
N GLU A 103 7.95 20.99 8.07
CA GLU A 103 6.91 21.85 8.64
C GLU A 103 5.71 21.01 9.09
N ALA A 104 5.30 20.02 8.30
CA ALA A 104 4.21 19.10 8.67
C ALA A 104 4.44 18.37 10.00
N TYR A 105 5.66 17.91 10.28
CA TYR A 105 5.99 17.30 11.58
C TYR A 105 5.99 18.30 12.73
N GLU A 106 6.44 19.54 12.51
CA GLU A 106 6.49 20.59 13.53
C GLU A 106 5.09 21.07 13.96
N VAL A 107 4.19 21.24 13.00
CA VAL A 107 2.84 21.77 13.26
C VAL A 107 1.84 20.69 13.68
N ARG A 108 2.10 19.41 13.42
CA ARG A 108 1.18 18.28 13.70
C ARG A 108 0.54 18.31 15.10
N PRO A 109 1.28 18.56 16.21
CA PRO A 109 0.68 18.60 17.55
C PRO A 109 -0.27 19.77 17.77
N GLN A 110 -0.16 20.81 16.94
CA GLN A 110 -0.91 22.07 17.06
C GLN A 110 -2.19 22.06 16.19
N VAL A 111 -2.42 21.00 15.41
CA VAL A 111 -3.55 20.90 14.48
C VAL A 111 -4.84 20.63 15.22
N GLU A 112 -5.77 21.56 15.11
CA GLU A 112 -7.15 21.41 15.59
C GLU A 112 -8.03 20.73 14.54
N SER A 113 -7.97 21.21 13.28
CA SER A 113 -8.80 20.69 12.19
C SER A 113 -8.09 20.75 10.84
N ILE A 114 -8.35 19.74 10.00
CA ILE A 114 -7.90 19.69 8.60
C ILE A 114 -9.07 20.19 7.75
N ILE A 115 -8.93 21.42 7.25
CA ILE A 115 -9.98 22.11 6.48
C ILE A 115 -9.98 21.63 5.02
N ASP A 116 -8.79 21.37 4.47
CA ASP A 116 -8.58 20.80 3.14
C ASP A 116 -7.41 19.82 3.20
N ILE A 117 -7.58 18.65 2.60
CA ILE A 117 -6.58 17.57 2.64
C ILE A 117 -5.44 17.80 1.64
N GLY A 118 -5.62 18.69 0.66
CA GLY A 118 -4.67 18.95 -0.40
C GLY A 118 -5.04 18.29 -1.73
N GLU A 119 -4.08 18.24 -2.63
CA GLU A 119 -4.26 17.72 -4.00
C GLU A 119 -4.02 16.20 -4.08
N ILE A 120 -4.71 15.55 -5.03
CA ILE A 120 -4.40 14.20 -5.48
C ILE A 120 -4.10 14.24 -6.99
N LEU A 121 -2.89 13.81 -7.34
CA LEU A 121 -2.42 13.75 -8.71
C LEU A 121 -2.86 12.45 -9.37
N ILE A 122 -3.72 12.55 -10.38
CA ILE A 122 -4.22 11.42 -11.16
C ILE A 122 -3.97 11.70 -12.64
N ASN A 123 -3.40 10.74 -13.34
CA ASN A 123 -3.05 10.88 -14.74
C ASN A 123 -4.24 10.61 -15.66
N TYR A 124 -4.16 11.08 -16.91
CA TYR A 124 -5.20 10.86 -17.91
C TYR A 124 -5.40 9.37 -18.23
N GLY A 125 -4.31 8.59 -18.29
CA GLY A 125 -4.36 7.15 -18.60
C GLY A 125 -5.29 6.34 -17.71
N ASP A 126 -5.34 6.65 -16.41
CA ASP A 126 -6.21 5.98 -15.45
C ASP A 126 -7.70 6.28 -15.71
N PHE A 127 -8.04 7.45 -16.28
CA PHE A 127 -9.40 7.76 -16.73
C PHE A 127 -9.77 6.98 -17.99
N LEU A 128 -8.83 6.87 -18.93
CA LEU A 128 -9.00 6.11 -20.17
C LEU A 128 -9.23 4.62 -19.90
N GLU A 129 -8.39 4.00 -19.06
CA GLU A 129 -8.51 2.58 -18.68
C GLU A 129 -9.87 2.27 -18.03
N ASN A 130 -10.28 3.10 -17.07
CA ASN A 130 -11.55 2.91 -16.36
C ASN A 130 -12.77 3.38 -17.17
N ASN A 131 -12.55 3.92 -18.37
CA ASN A 131 -13.56 4.56 -19.22
C ASN A 131 -14.45 5.53 -18.42
N HIS A 132 -13.82 6.34 -17.57
CA HIS A 132 -14.52 7.31 -16.73
C HIS A 132 -14.54 8.66 -17.44
N PRO A 133 -15.69 9.35 -17.57
CA PRO A 133 -15.74 10.70 -18.11
C PRO A 133 -14.78 11.64 -17.39
N LEU A 134 -14.15 12.54 -18.11
CA LEU A 134 -13.22 13.49 -17.54
C LEU A 134 -13.96 14.40 -16.55
N MET A 135 -13.35 14.61 -15.40
CA MET A 135 -13.84 15.53 -14.40
C MET A 135 -13.34 16.93 -14.75
N PRO A 136 -14.11 18.01 -14.49
CA PRO A 136 -13.60 19.36 -14.71
C PRO A 136 -12.26 19.56 -13.98
N SER A 137 -11.23 19.95 -14.73
CA SER A 137 -9.92 20.24 -14.17
C SER A 137 -9.99 21.49 -13.29
N PRO A 138 -9.25 21.53 -12.16
CA PRO A 138 -8.95 22.80 -11.51
C PRO A 138 -8.19 23.73 -12.46
N TYR A 139 -8.34 25.04 -12.23
CA TYR A 139 -7.50 26.04 -12.87
C TYR A 139 -6.14 26.10 -12.17
N VAL A 140 -5.15 25.46 -12.79
CA VAL A 140 -3.79 25.23 -12.26
C VAL A 140 -2.74 25.96 -13.07
N PHE A 141 -1.51 26.03 -12.55
CA PHE A 141 -0.41 26.76 -13.20
C PHE A 141 -0.14 26.27 -14.63
N GLU A 142 -0.21 24.95 -14.85
CA GLU A 142 0.02 24.31 -16.14
C GLU A 142 -0.99 24.78 -17.20
N TRP A 143 -2.23 25.03 -16.79
CA TRP A 143 -3.24 25.59 -17.68
C TRP A 143 -3.06 27.11 -17.81
N TRP A 144 -2.90 27.81 -16.69
CA TRP A 144 -2.71 29.27 -16.68
C TRP A 144 -1.55 29.71 -17.57
N ARG A 145 -0.47 28.93 -17.63
CA ARG A 145 0.68 29.19 -18.51
C ARG A 145 0.27 29.30 -19.99
N TYR A 146 -0.63 28.46 -20.48
CA TYR A 146 -1.12 28.57 -21.86
C TYR A 146 -1.95 29.84 -22.08
N ASP A 147 -2.78 30.23 -21.10
CA ASP A 147 -3.56 31.47 -21.19
C ASP A 147 -2.65 32.70 -21.14
N TYR A 148 -1.58 32.65 -20.33
CA TYR A 148 -0.53 33.67 -20.31
C TYR A 148 0.21 33.77 -21.64
N GLU A 149 0.72 32.66 -22.17
CA GLU A 149 1.44 32.62 -23.46
C GLU A 149 0.56 33.09 -24.63
N ALA A 150 -0.76 32.87 -24.56
CA ALA A 150 -1.70 33.31 -25.58
C ALA A 150 -2.04 34.81 -25.53
N ALA A 151 -2.03 35.41 -24.34
CA ALA A 151 -2.50 36.79 -24.13
C ALA A 151 -1.38 37.82 -23.91
N CYS A 152 -0.24 37.40 -23.34
CA CYS A 152 0.88 38.27 -23.02
C CYS A 152 2.08 37.98 -23.94
N PRO A 153 2.61 38.99 -24.67
CA PRO A 153 3.80 38.82 -25.51
C PRO A 153 5.12 38.86 -24.73
N GLU A 154 5.10 39.30 -23.46
CA GLU A 154 6.28 39.32 -22.61
C GLU A 154 6.74 37.90 -22.29
N LYS A 155 8.06 37.65 -22.22
CA LYS A 155 8.63 36.37 -21.78
C LYS A 155 9.29 36.54 -20.44
N LEU A 156 8.58 36.19 -19.38
CA LEU A 156 9.12 36.20 -18.03
C LEU A 156 9.75 34.84 -17.68
N PRO A 157 10.71 34.79 -16.73
CA PRO A 157 11.25 33.55 -16.20
C PRO A 157 10.16 32.67 -15.58
N GLU A 158 10.25 31.34 -15.76
CA GLU A 158 9.24 30.39 -15.27
C GLU A 158 9.10 30.41 -13.74
N GLU A 159 10.18 30.66 -13.00
CA GLU A 159 10.15 30.78 -11.53
C GLU A 159 9.30 31.97 -11.07
N GLU A 160 9.40 33.10 -11.78
CA GLU A 160 8.62 34.31 -11.51
C GLU A 160 7.15 34.11 -11.88
N LEU A 161 6.87 33.36 -12.95
CA LEU A 161 5.52 32.98 -13.35
C LEU A 161 4.87 31.98 -12.40
N LYS A 162 5.64 31.04 -11.83
CA LYS A 162 5.12 30.03 -10.90
C LYS A 162 4.77 30.63 -9.54
N ASN A 163 5.56 31.61 -9.09
CA ASN A 163 5.35 32.32 -7.82
C ASN A 163 5.33 33.84 -8.01
N PRO A 164 4.31 34.39 -8.69
CA PRO A 164 4.28 35.82 -8.98
C PRO A 164 3.98 36.62 -7.72
N SER A 165 4.43 37.88 -7.72
CA SER A 165 3.98 38.90 -6.77
C SER A 165 2.53 39.30 -7.06
N VAL A 166 1.83 39.82 -6.06
CA VAL A 166 0.45 40.33 -6.24
C VAL A 166 0.41 41.41 -7.32
N ALA A 167 1.39 42.31 -7.35
CA ALA A 167 1.48 43.37 -8.33
C ALA A 167 1.60 42.81 -9.76
N LEU A 168 2.45 41.81 -9.97
CA LEU A 168 2.62 41.16 -11.26
C LEU A 168 1.34 40.44 -11.70
N ALA A 169 0.74 39.63 -10.82
CA ALA A 169 -0.48 38.88 -11.13
C ALA A 169 -1.64 39.82 -11.52
N LEU A 170 -1.81 40.94 -10.82
CA LEU A 170 -2.85 41.93 -11.13
C LEU A 170 -2.53 42.76 -12.38
N ARG A 171 -1.25 43.06 -12.65
CA ARG A 171 -0.81 43.70 -13.91
C ARG A 171 -1.19 42.84 -15.10
N LEU A 172 -0.81 41.56 -15.08
CA LEU A 172 -1.13 40.60 -16.14
C LEU A 172 -2.64 40.48 -16.36
N ALA A 173 -3.43 40.46 -15.28
CA ALA A 173 -4.88 40.35 -15.37
C ALA A 173 -5.55 41.62 -15.94
N ARG A 174 -5.07 42.81 -15.58
CA ARG A 174 -5.69 44.09 -15.99
C ARG A 174 -5.24 44.57 -17.36
N GLU A 175 -3.95 44.47 -17.65
CA GLU A 175 -3.36 45.01 -18.89
C GLU A 175 -3.51 44.04 -20.06
N TYR A 176 -3.32 42.74 -19.82
CA TYR A 176 -3.30 41.71 -20.86
C TYR A 176 -4.52 40.77 -20.83
N ASN A 177 -5.46 40.98 -19.91
CA ASN A 177 -6.67 40.14 -19.76
C ASN A 177 -6.37 38.64 -19.55
N VAL A 178 -5.21 38.34 -18.95
CA VAL A 178 -4.87 36.99 -18.49
C VAL A 178 -5.77 36.67 -17.29
N PRO A 179 -6.31 35.45 -17.16
CA PRO A 179 -7.09 35.10 -15.98
C PRO A 179 -6.24 35.18 -14.70
N LEU A 180 -6.91 35.36 -13.55
CA LEU A 180 -6.23 35.48 -12.26
C LEU A 180 -5.37 34.22 -12.00
N HIS A 181 -4.11 34.46 -11.60
CA HIS A 181 -3.16 33.39 -11.33
C HIS A 181 -3.68 32.43 -10.23
N PRO A 182 -3.58 31.10 -10.40
CA PRO A 182 -4.11 30.08 -9.46
C PRO A 182 -3.73 30.27 -7.98
N LYS A 183 -2.51 30.79 -7.71
CA LYS A 183 -2.03 31.15 -6.36
C LYS A 183 -2.98 32.09 -5.61
N PHE A 184 -3.61 33.02 -6.32
CA PHE A 184 -4.51 34.03 -5.76
C PHE A 184 -5.99 33.74 -6.03
N THR A 185 -6.30 32.56 -6.56
CA THR A 185 -7.68 32.12 -6.81
C THR A 185 -8.22 31.38 -5.59
N TYR A 186 -9.42 31.72 -5.14
CA TYR A 186 -10.06 31.14 -3.96
C TYR A 186 -11.18 30.17 -4.33
N LEU A 187 -11.67 29.39 -3.36
CA LEU A 187 -12.73 28.39 -3.58
C LEU A 187 -14.13 29.02 -3.61
N TRP A 188 -14.37 30.01 -4.47
CA TRP A 188 -15.65 30.71 -4.56
C TRP A 188 -16.85 29.77 -4.78
N HIS A 189 -16.64 28.63 -5.45
CA HIS A 189 -17.66 27.60 -5.69
C HIS A 189 -18.09 26.80 -4.44
N ASP A 190 -17.37 26.91 -3.32
CA ASP A 190 -17.70 26.22 -2.06
C ASP A 190 -18.59 27.04 -1.12
N ILE A 191 -18.92 28.28 -1.50
CA ILE A 191 -19.79 29.18 -0.73
C ILE A 191 -21.04 29.56 -1.51
N ASN A 192 -22.11 29.92 -0.80
CA ASN A 192 -23.36 30.37 -1.41
C ASN A 192 -23.47 31.91 -1.45
N ARG A 193 -24.50 32.42 -2.14
CA ARG A 193 -24.76 33.87 -2.27
C ARG A 193 -24.89 34.60 -0.93
N SER A 194 -25.60 34.01 0.03
CA SER A 194 -25.75 34.62 1.37
C SER A 194 -24.43 34.75 2.12
N GLU A 195 -23.56 33.74 2.02
CA GLU A 195 -22.22 33.74 2.63
C GLU A 195 -21.30 34.75 1.93
N PHE A 196 -21.38 34.85 0.60
CA PHE A 196 -20.63 35.83 -0.19
C PHE A 196 -21.01 37.28 0.16
N GLU A 197 -22.31 37.57 0.19
CA GLU A 197 -22.82 38.91 0.53
C GLU A 197 -22.50 39.30 1.98
N ALA A 198 -22.61 38.35 2.93
CA ALA A 198 -22.22 38.57 4.32
C ALA A 198 -20.72 38.87 4.44
N LEU A 199 -19.87 38.10 3.74
CA LEU A 199 -18.43 38.33 3.71
C LEU A 199 -18.07 39.70 3.12
N ARG A 200 -18.69 40.08 1.99
CA ARG A 200 -18.49 41.38 1.36
C ARG A 200 -18.84 42.53 2.30
N LYS A 201 -20.02 42.49 2.92
CA LYS A 201 -20.47 43.52 3.88
C LYS A 201 -19.55 43.60 5.09
N PHE A 202 -19.18 42.46 5.66
CA PHE A 202 -18.30 42.40 6.83
C PHE A 202 -16.92 43.03 6.54
N VAL A 203 -16.33 42.72 5.39
CA VAL A 203 -15.04 43.31 4.98
C VAL A 203 -15.16 44.81 4.73
N ALA A 204 -16.28 45.28 4.15
CA ALA A 204 -16.52 46.70 3.91
C ALA A 204 -16.74 47.51 5.20
N GLU A 205 -17.48 46.96 6.17
CA GLU A 205 -17.84 47.67 7.41
C GLU A 205 -16.77 47.57 8.51
N LYS A 206 -16.13 46.40 8.64
CA LYS A 206 -15.25 46.06 9.78
C LYS A 206 -13.80 45.77 9.38
N GLY A 207 -13.48 45.78 8.09
CA GLY A 207 -12.13 45.55 7.59
C GLY A 207 -11.23 46.78 7.69
N ILE A 208 -9.94 46.55 7.96
CA ILE A 208 -8.91 47.58 7.88
C ILE A 208 -7.83 47.09 6.92
N PHE A 209 -7.67 47.76 5.77
CA PHE A 209 -6.62 47.44 4.80
C PHE A 209 -5.42 48.35 5.00
N LEU A 210 -4.28 47.75 5.34
CA LEU A 210 -3.00 48.44 5.44
C LEU A 210 -2.27 48.26 4.11
N LYS A 211 -2.07 49.37 3.38
CA LYS A 211 -1.26 49.37 2.16
C LYS A 211 0.19 49.08 2.55
N GLY A 212 0.80 48.09 1.87
CA GLY A 212 2.24 47.98 1.88
C GLY A 212 2.87 49.14 1.09
N ASP A 213 4.16 49.36 1.31
CA ASP A 213 4.99 50.26 0.48
C ASP A 213 4.92 49.85 -1.00
N PRO A 214 5.49 50.62 -1.96
CA PRO A 214 5.41 50.31 -3.41
C PRO A 214 5.78 48.87 -3.80
N ASP A 215 6.57 48.17 -2.97
CA ASP A 215 6.97 46.76 -3.10
C ASP A 215 6.39 45.83 -2.00
N GLY A 216 5.50 46.34 -1.15
CA GLY A 216 4.95 45.66 0.03
C GLY A 216 3.57 45.04 -0.19
N GLU A 217 3.44 43.77 0.19
CA GLU A 217 2.20 43.00 0.21
C GLU A 217 1.16 43.63 1.18
N GLY A 218 -0.01 44.03 0.67
CA GLY A 218 -1.07 44.64 1.50
C GLY A 218 -1.71 43.67 2.47
N ILE A 219 -1.93 44.10 3.73
CA ILE A 219 -2.50 43.28 4.81
C ILE A 219 -3.93 43.72 5.10
N LEU A 220 -4.87 42.78 5.07
CA LEU A 220 -6.24 42.99 5.54
C LEU A 220 -6.38 42.49 6.98
N LYS A 221 -6.85 43.36 7.86
CA LYS A 221 -7.18 43.06 9.25
C LYS A 221 -8.70 42.92 9.41
N LEU A 222 -9.13 41.90 10.13
CA LEU A 222 -10.53 41.66 10.48
C LEU A 222 -10.66 41.31 11.99
N PRO A 223 -11.69 41.79 12.69
CA PRO A 223 -11.89 41.46 14.11
C PRO A 223 -12.33 40.00 14.29
N LEU A 224 -11.62 39.22 15.11
CA LEU A 224 -11.86 37.78 15.29
C LEU A 224 -13.22 37.49 15.93
N GLU A 225 -13.56 38.16 17.03
CA GLU A 225 -14.80 37.91 17.79
C GLU A 225 -16.03 38.13 16.92
N ALA A 226 -16.12 39.30 16.26
CA ALA A 226 -17.21 39.60 15.33
C ALA A 226 -17.22 38.63 14.13
N SER A 227 -16.04 38.21 13.64
CA SER A 227 -15.95 37.23 12.55
C SER A 227 -16.45 35.84 12.94
N LEU A 228 -16.39 35.48 14.23
CA LEU A 228 -16.93 34.22 14.76
C LEU A 228 -18.44 34.32 14.98
N GLU A 229 -18.91 35.42 15.56
CA GLU A 229 -20.34 35.68 15.82
C GLU A 229 -21.17 35.71 14.53
N GLU A 230 -20.66 36.37 13.48
CA GLU A 230 -21.32 36.47 12.18
C GLU A 230 -21.04 35.28 11.25
N GLY A 231 -20.24 34.30 11.70
CA GLY A 231 -19.93 33.10 10.91
C GLY A 231 -18.98 33.33 9.73
N ILE A 232 -18.30 34.48 9.66
CA ILE A 232 -17.35 34.84 8.59
C ILE A 232 -16.05 34.02 8.65
N LYS A 233 -15.59 33.66 9.85
CA LYS A 233 -14.34 32.89 10.03
C LYS A 233 -14.45 31.50 9.35
N PRO A 234 -15.53 30.73 9.56
CA PRO A 234 -15.80 29.53 8.76
C PRO A 234 -15.85 29.79 7.25
N VAL A 235 -16.39 30.92 6.78
CA VAL A 235 -16.43 31.25 5.33
C VAL A 235 -15.01 31.48 4.78
N LEU A 236 -14.15 32.20 5.49
CA LEU A 236 -12.73 32.36 5.12
C LEU A 236 -12.01 31.01 5.05
N GLU A 237 -12.31 30.11 5.98
CA GLU A 237 -11.79 28.74 5.99
C GLU A 237 -12.33 27.91 4.81
N LYS A 238 -13.61 28.06 4.44
CA LYS A 238 -14.17 27.40 3.25
C LYS A 238 -13.47 27.84 1.97
N LEU A 239 -13.15 29.13 1.86
CA LEU A 239 -12.47 29.73 0.72
C LEU A 239 -10.96 29.42 0.64
N LEU A 240 -10.38 28.87 1.73
CA LEU A 240 -8.95 28.67 1.93
C LEU A 240 -8.14 29.97 1.86
N VAL A 241 -8.69 31.05 2.43
CA VAL A 241 -7.97 32.33 2.57
C VAL A 241 -7.00 32.20 3.74
N LEU A 242 -5.70 32.03 3.45
CA LEU A 242 -4.68 31.85 4.48
C LEU A 242 -4.58 33.10 5.37
N HIS A 243 -4.56 32.90 6.69
CA HIS A 243 -4.54 33.99 7.65
C HIS A 243 -3.93 33.60 8.99
N ARG A 244 -3.43 34.61 9.71
CA ARG A 244 -2.92 34.45 11.08
C ARG A 244 -3.77 35.21 12.08
N VAL A 245 -3.91 34.67 13.29
CA VAL A 245 -4.64 35.28 14.39
C VAL A 245 -3.63 35.83 15.39
N LYS A 246 -3.67 37.14 15.61
CA LYS A 246 -2.83 37.83 16.60
C LYS A 246 -3.65 38.88 17.33
N GLU A 247 -3.55 38.92 18.66
CA GLU A 247 -4.17 39.96 19.50
C GLU A 247 -5.69 40.15 19.25
N GLY A 248 -6.41 39.08 18.90
CA GLY A 248 -7.85 39.15 18.59
C GLY A 248 -8.19 39.65 17.17
N GLU A 249 -7.19 39.81 16.30
CA GLU A 249 -7.37 40.17 14.89
C GLU A 249 -6.94 39.03 13.95
N ILE A 250 -7.66 38.88 12.85
CA ILE A 250 -7.32 38.03 11.70
C ILE A 250 -6.51 38.87 10.71
N LEU A 251 -5.32 38.40 10.37
CA LEU A 251 -4.38 39.04 9.46
C LEU A 251 -4.27 38.22 8.16
N ILE A 252 -4.76 38.78 7.06
CA ILE A 252 -4.67 38.18 5.71
C ILE A 252 -3.57 38.92 4.95
N LYS A 253 -2.54 38.20 4.53
CA LYS A 253 -1.49 38.72 3.64
C LYS A 253 -1.95 38.67 2.18
N ASP A 254 -1.31 39.46 1.31
CA ASP A 254 -1.62 39.49 -0.12
C ASP A 254 -3.11 39.70 -0.41
N ALA A 255 -3.80 40.49 0.42
CA ALA A 255 -5.27 40.52 0.41
C ALA A 255 -5.86 41.27 -0.78
N LEU A 256 -5.06 41.94 -1.61
CA LEU A 256 -5.57 42.81 -2.67
C LEU A 256 -6.40 42.05 -3.75
N PRO A 257 -5.97 40.91 -4.30
CA PRO A 257 -6.79 40.13 -5.22
C PRO A 257 -8.08 39.63 -4.57
N PHE A 258 -8.05 39.28 -3.28
CA PHE A 258 -9.22 38.88 -2.51
C PHE A 258 -10.23 40.02 -2.37
N ILE A 259 -9.78 41.21 -1.98
CA ILE A 259 -10.61 42.42 -1.85
C ILE A 259 -11.25 42.79 -3.19
N LEU A 260 -10.48 42.74 -4.28
CA LEU A 260 -11.00 43.03 -5.63
C LEU A 260 -12.05 42.01 -6.06
N CYS A 261 -11.86 40.72 -5.77
CA CYS A 261 -12.88 39.68 -6.02
C CYS A 261 -14.19 39.91 -5.26
N LEU A 262 -14.16 40.61 -4.12
CA LEU A 262 -15.37 41.01 -3.38
C LEU A 262 -16.05 42.25 -3.97
N GLY A 263 -15.47 42.89 -4.99
CA GLY A 263 -15.98 44.13 -5.59
C GLY A 263 -15.66 45.39 -4.78
N LEU A 264 -14.65 45.29 -3.90
CA LEU A 264 -14.21 46.39 -3.04
C LEU A 264 -12.94 47.04 -3.63
N ASP A 265 -12.77 48.34 -3.40
CA ASP A 265 -11.54 49.06 -3.73
C ASP A 265 -10.51 49.00 -2.59
N GLN A 266 -9.34 49.65 -2.77
CA GLN A 266 -8.30 49.70 -1.74
C GLN A 266 -8.71 50.46 -0.47
N SER A 267 -9.82 51.22 -0.51
CA SER A 267 -10.43 51.87 0.65
C SER A 267 -11.60 51.06 1.23
N LEU A 268 -11.78 49.82 0.78
CA LEU A 268 -12.85 48.90 1.17
C LEU A 268 -14.26 49.41 0.85
N LYS A 269 -14.38 50.31 -0.12
CA LYS A 269 -15.67 50.80 -0.60
C LYS A 269 -16.18 49.97 -1.76
N GLU A 270 -17.49 49.79 -1.80
CA GLU A 270 -18.16 49.06 -2.87
C GLU A 270 -18.02 49.79 -4.21
N LYS A 271 -17.47 49.11 -5.22
CA LYS A 271 -17.26 49.67 -6.56
C LYS A 271 -18.37 49.27 -7.54
N ALA A 272 -19.02 48.14 -7.30
CA ALA A 272 -20.03 47.57 -8.19
C ALA A 272 -21.13 46.87 -7.40
N ASP A 273 -22.38 46.96 -7.89
CA ASP A 273 -23.50 46.24 -7.32
C ASP A 273 -23.33 44.73 -7.46
N MET A 274 -23.99 43.97 -6.60
CA MET A 274 -23.94 42.52 -6.64
C MET A 274 -24.57 42.00 -7.95
N PRO A 275 -23.84 41.22 -8.77
CA PRO A 275 -24.40 40.66 -10.00
C PRO A 275 -25.51 39.65 -9.71
N ASP A 276 -26.47 39.56 -10.62
CA ASP A 276 -27.58 38.59 -10.54
C ASP A 276 -27.17 37.22 -11.10
N THR A 277 -26.32 36.51 -10.35
CA THR A 277 -25.88 35.15 -10.66
C THR A 277 -25.81 34.30 -9.38
N ASP A 278 -26.10 33.00 -9.52
CA ASP A 278 -25.94 32.02 -8.44
C ASP A 278 -24.52 31.40 -8.44
N ASP A 279 -23.71 31.66 -9.47
CA ASP A 279 -22.31 31.21 -9.52
C ASP A 279 -21.38 32.27 -8.93
N MET A 280 -20.88 31.98 -7.73
CA MET A 280 -19.99 32.90 -7.01
C MET A 280 -18.62 33.08 -7.68
N VAL A 281 -18.19 32.15 -8.54
CA VAL A 281 -16.96 32.33 -9.34
C VAL A 281 -17.18 33.40 -10.40
N GLU A 282 -18.31 33.33 -11.10
CA GLU A 282 -18.71 34.34 -12.09
C GLU A 282 -18.91 35.70 -11.42
N ALA A 283 -19.58 35.73 -10.27
CA ALA A 283 -19.76 36.95 -9.49
C ALA A 283 -18.43 37.61 -9.12
N ALA A 284 -17.45 36.83 -8.61
CA ALA A 284 -16.12 37.33 -8.28
C ALA A 284 -15.37 37.88 -9.52
N GLY A 285 -15.54 37.25 -10.68
CA GLY A 285 -14.97 37.74 -11.94
C GLY A 285 -15.57 39.08 -12.41
N ILE A 286 -16.90 39.21 -12.36
CA ILE A 286 -17.62 40.44 -12.74
C ILE A 286 -17.22 41.59 -11.80
N LEU A 287 -17.20 41.34 -10.49
CA LEU A 287 -16.90 42.34 -9.47
C LEU A 287 -15.45 42.83 -9.51
N SER A 288 -14.50 41.92 -9.77
CA SER A 288 -13.07 42.27 -9.84
C SER A 288 -12.66 42.96 -11.15
N GLY A 289 -13.42 42.74 -12.22
CA GLY A 289 -13.12 43.26 -13.55
C GLY A 289 -12.08 42.45 -14.33
N PHE A 290 -11.76 41.22 -13.88
CA PHE A 290 -10.89 40.27 -14.59
C PHE A 290 -11.45 38.84 -14.50
N LYS A 291 -10.97 37.95 -15.37
CA LYS A 291 -11.47 36.56 -15.44
C LYS A 291 -10.98 35.73 -14.24
N VAL A 292 -11.91 35.06 -13.58
CA VAL A 292 -11.64 34.13 -12.46
C VAL A 292 -12.21 32.75 -12.83
N TYR A 293 -11.42 31.70 -12.62
CA TYR A 293 -11.82 30.32 -12.87
C TYR A 293 -11.96 29.53 -11.57
N PRO A 294 -12.72 28.42 -11.56
CA PRO A 294 -12.85 27.59 -10.37
C PRO A 294 -11.54 26.85 -10.05
N ARG A 295 -11.05 27.05 -8.82
CA ARG A 295 -9.79 26.42 -8.36
C ARG A 295 -9.89 24.92 -8.02
N ALA A 296 -11.04 24.41 -7.60
CA ALA A 296 -11.18 22.99 -7.23
C ALA A 296 -12.58 22.41 -7.52
N PRO A 297 -13.05 22.49 -8.78
CA PRO A 297 -14.40 22.07 -9.16
C PRO A 297 -14.67 20.56 -8.95
N SER A 298 -13.61 19.77 -8.81
CA SER A 298 -13.67 18.32 -8.66
C SER A 298 -12.96 17.86 -7.39
N ARG A 299 -13.69 17.09 -6.55
CA ARG A 299 -13.16 16.45 -5.33
C ARG A 299 -13.22 14.93 -5.46
N ILE A 300 -12.18 14.24 -4.97
CA ILE A 300 -12.08 12.78 -4.98
C ILE A 300 -12.25 12.25 -3.57
N GLY A 301 -13.34 11.47 -3.38
CA GLY A 301 -13.53 10.69 -2.17
C GLY A 301 -12.49 9.60 -2.01
N ALA A 302 -12.03 9.34 -0.79
CA ALA A 302 -10.96 8.38 -0.53
C ALA A 302 -11.04 7.75 0.87
N ARG A 303 -10.59 6.50 0.97
CA ARG A 303 -10.31 5.85 2.26
C ARG A 303 -9.10 4.93 2.16
N MET A 304 -8.54 4.60 3.30
CA MET A 304 -7.49 3.59 3.38
C MET A 304 -8.02 2.21 2.94
N GLY A 305 -7.33 1.65 1.95
CA GLY A 305 -7.36 0.25 1.56
C GLY A 305 -6.34 -0.53 2.38
N ARG A 306 -5.45 -1.27 1.74
CA ARG A 306 -4.36 -2.04 2.38
C ARG A 306 -3.16 -1.13 2.71
N PRO A 307 -2.48 -1.34 3.84
CA PRO A 307 -1.18 -0.71 4.08
C PRO A 307 -0.15 -1.22 3.07
N GLU A 308 0.95 -0.49 2.93
CA GLU A 308 2.13 -0.90 2.19
C GLU A 308 2.73 -2.21 2.77
N LYS A 309 3.54 -2.95 2.03
CA LYS A 309 4.17 -4.18 2.52
C LYS A 309 5.58 -4.34 1.96
N ALA A 310 6.51 -4.69 2.85
CA ALA A 310 7.83 -5.20 2.51
C ALA A 310 8.19 -6.26 3.56
N ASN A 311 8.09 -7.54 3.22
CA ASN A 311 8.29 -8.61 4.20
C ASN A 311 8.68 -9.95 3.58
N LEU A 312 9.30 -10.80 4.39
CA LEU A 312 9.68 -12.17 4.07
C LEU A 312 8.44 -13.02 3.78
N ARG A 313 8.44 -13.75 2.65
CA ARG A 313 7.35 -14.68 2.33
C ARG A 313 7.56 -16.02 3.05
N LYS A 314 7.11 -16.09 4.30
CA LYS A 314 7.22 -17.31 5.12
C LYS A 314 6.01 -18.22 4.91
N MET A 315 6.26 -19.53 4.87
CA MET A 315 5.18 -20.51 5.07
C MET A 315 4.60 -20.35 6.49
N SER A 316 3.35 -20.77 6.67
CA SER A 316 2.71 -20.86 7.99
C SER A 316 2.43 -22.33 8.31
N PRO A 317 3.20 -22.96 9.22
CA PRO A 317 4.44 -22.50 9.90
C PRO A 317 5.66 -22.35 8.99
N ALA A 318 6.61 -21.51 9.42
CA ALA A 318 7.84 -21.22 8.68
C ALA A 318 8.75 -22.44 8.58
N ALA A 319 9.34 -22.65 7.40
CA ALA A 319 10.26 -23.75 7.12
C ALA A 319 11.55 -23.22 6.48
N GLN A 320 12.65 -23.91 6.74
CA GLN A 320 13.96 -23.68 6.13
C GLN A 320 14.36 -24.84 5.22
N VAL A 321 13.77 -26.03 5.42
CA VAL A 321 13.99 -27.20 4.56
C VAL A 321 12.70 -27.97 4.33
N LEU A 322 12.51 -28.46 3.10
CA LEU A 322 11.43 -29.39 2.78
C LEU A 322 11.81 -30.82 3.17
N PHE A 323 11.97 -31.08 4.47
CA PHE A 323 12.20 -32.42 5.01
C PHE A 323 11.12 -32.79 6.04
N PRO A 324 10.44 -33.94 5.89
CA PRO A 324 9.36 -34.34 6.79
C PRO A 324 9.91 -34.87 8.12
N ILE A 325 9.38 -34.38 9.24
CA ILE A 325 9.71 -34.85 10.60
C ILE A 325 8.46 -35.20 11.43
N ASN A 326 7.29 -35.25 10.81
CA ASN A 326 6.01 -35.58 11.44
C ASN A 326 5.76 -34.76 12.73
N ASN A 327 5.61 -35.43 13.89
CA ASN A 327 5.47 -34.79 15.20
C ASN A 327 6.76 -34.87 16.04
N ALA A 328 7.85 -35.46 15.51
CA ALA A 328 9.09 -35.67 16.26
C ALA A 328 9.77 -34.33 16.62
N GLY A 329 9.65 -33.31 15.76
CA GLY A 329 10.18 -31.97 16.01
C GLY A 329 9.29 -31.07 16.88
N GLY A 330 8.28 -31.61 17.57
CA GLY A 330 7.38 -30.83 18.43
C GLY A 330 6.52 -29.79 17.68
N MET A 331 6.03 -28.78 18.40
CA MET A 331 5.17 -27.74 17.83
C MET A 331 5.90 -26.81 16.84
N THR A 332 7.19 -26.56 17.08
CA THR A 332 8.04 -25.68 16.26
C THR A 332 8.64 -26.38 15.04
N ARG A 333 8.47 -27.71 14.94
CA ARG A 333 9.01 -28.54 13.86
C ARG A 333 10.54 -28.42 13.75
N ASN A 334 11.21 -28.47 14.89
CA ASN A 334 12.67 -28.37 14.96
C ASN A 334 13.35 -29.69 14.61
N LEU A 335 14.35 -29.67 13.72
CA LEU A 335 15.15 -30.84 13.37
C LEU A 335 16.00 -31.32 14.54
N VAL A 336 16.56 -30.41 15.36
CA VAL A 336 17.38 -30.78 16.54
C VAL A 336 16.57 -31.63 17.52
N THR A 337 15.33 -31.23 17.78
CA THR A 337 14.42 -32.01 18.63
C THR A 337 14.05 -33.36 17.99
N ALA A 338 14.00 -33.43 16.66
CA ALA A 338 13.76 -34.68 15.95
C ALA A 338 14.97 -35.65 15.98
N SER A 339 16.21 -35.14 16.02
CA SER A 339 17.40 -35.99 16.14
C SER A 339 17.56 -36.63 17.52
N ASP A 340 17.04 -35.99 18.56
CA ASP A 340 17.02 -36.53 19.93
C ASP A 340 15.68 -37.20 20.29
N TYR A 341 14.76 -37.30 19.32
CA TYR A 341 13.44 -37.89 19.55
C TYR A 341 13.53 -39.37 19.91
N THR A 342 12.74 -39.80 20.90
CA THR A 342 12.67 -41.20 21.34
C THR A 342 11.19 -41.59 21.50
N SER A 343 10.73 -42.61 20.76
CA SER A 343 9.32 -43.01 20.73
C SER A 343 8.88 -43.81 21.97
N SER A 344 9.81 -44.48 22.64
CA SER A 344 9.62 -45.20 23.92
C SER A 344 10.98 -45.35 24.62
N MET A 345 11.01 -45.69 25.92
CA MET A 345 12.27 -45.83 26.69
C MET A 345 13.29 -46.80 26.07
N ASN A 346 12.85 -47.75 25.23
CA ASN A 346 13.70 -48.76 24.58
C ASN A 346 13.90 -48.51 23.07
N ALA A 347 13.37 -47.41 22.52
CA ALA A 347 13.52 -47.09 21.10
C ALA A 347 14.86 -46.41 20.82
N LYS A 348 15.39 -46.61 19.61
CA LYS A 348 16.62 -45.96 19.15
C LYS A 348 16.40 -44.44 19.10
N ILE A 349 17.29 -43.69 19.75
CA ILE A 349 17.28 -42.22 19.74
C ILE A 349 17.45 -41.73 18.31
N GLY A 350 16.56 -40.85 17.87
CA GLY A 350 16.54 -40.27 16.53
C GLY A 350 15.84 -41.11 15.47
N GLU A 351 15.20 -42.21 15.84
CA GLU A 351 14.37 -42.99 14.91
C GLU A 351 12.98 -42.32 14.75
N ILE A 352 12.67 -41.89 13.52
CA ILE A 352 11.41 -41.24 13.18
C ILE A 352 10.66 -42.00 12.10
N GLU A 353 9.32 -42.02 12.18
CA GLU A 353 8.46 -42.60 11.16
C GLU A 353 7.81 -41.49 10.33
N VAL A 354 8.11 -41.47 9.03
CA VAL A 354 7.68 -40.43 8.08
C VAL A 354 7.27 -41.03 6.75
N GLU A 355 6.40 -40.32 6.05
CA GLU A 355 6.02 -40.66 4.68
C GLU A 355 7.03 -40.08 3.69
N LEU A 356 7.65 -40.94 2.88
CA LEU A 356 8.62 -40.58 1.84
C LEU A 356 8.39 -41.38 0.57
N GLY A 357 8.82 -40.82 -0.57
CA GLY A 357 8.87 -41.53 -1.83
C GLY A 357 10.09 -42.43 -1.93
N LEU A 358 9.88 -43.74 -2.07
CA LEU A 358 10.94 -44.70 -2.36
C LEU A 358 11.49 -44.50 -3.78
N ARG A 359 12.81 -44.61 -3.91
CA ARG A 359 13.57 -44.47 -5.15
C ARG A 359 14.60 -45.58 -5.24
N GLU A 360 14.96 -45.96 -6.46
CA GLU A 360 15.93 -47.00 -6.75
C GLU A 360 17.02 -46.44 -7.66
N CYS A 361 18.28 -46.73 -7.34
CA CYS A 361 19.41 -46.36 -8.18
C CYS A 361 19.50 -47.31 -9.39
N PRO A 362 19.48 -46.82 -10.64
CA PRO A 362 19.58 -47.68 -11.82
C PRO A 362 20.96 -48.36 -11.96
N ALA A 363 22.03 -47.73 -11.47
CA ALA A 363 23.39 -48.29 -11.57
C ALA A 363 23.69 -49.41 -10.56
N CYS A 364 23.32 -49.25 -9.28
CA CYS A 364 23.69 -50.20 -8.23
C CYS A 364 22.49 -50.91 -7.57
N GLY A 365 21.25 -50.60 -7.97
CA GLY A 365 20.03 -51.21 -7.42
C GLY A 365 19.69 -50.84 -5.97
N LYS A 366 20.46 -49.97 -5.32
CA LYS A 366 20.24 -49.57 -3.92
C LYS A 366 18.97 -48.72 -3.81
N GLU A 367 18.10 -49.08 -2.87
CA GLU A 367 16.91 -48.30 -2.52
C GLU A 367 17.28 -47.11 -1.64
N THR A 368 16.69 -45.95 -1.91
CA THR A 368 16.89 -44.71 -1.17
C THR A 368 15.66 -43.81 -1.31
N TYR A 369 15.66 -42.68 -0.63
CA TYR A 369 14.67 -41.61 -0.75
C TYR A 369 15.31 -40.30 -1.24
N PHE A 370 16.64 -40.27 -1.41
CA PHE A 370 17.38 -39.15 -1.96
C PHE A 370 17.45 -39.18 -3.48
N TRP A 371 17.58 -38.00 -4.09
CA TRP A 371 17.75 -37.82 -5.54
C TRP A 371 19.04 -38.43 -6.08
N ARG A 372 20.07 -38.55 -5.24
CA ARG A 372 21.39 -39.04 -5.63
C ARG A 372 21.76 -40.24 -4.75
N CYS A 373 22.24 -41.30 -5.38
CA CYS A 373 22.78 -42.45 -4.66
C CYS A 373 24.20 -42.15 -4.17
N GLU A 374 24.69 -42.94 -3.21
CA GLU A 374 26.08 -42.88 -2.75
C GLU A 374 27.10 -43.17 -3.86
N CYS A 375 26.71 -43.93 -4.89
CA CYS A 375 27.55 -44.15 -6.08
C CYS A 375 27.60 -42.95 -7.04
N GLY A 376 26.86 -41.88 -6.76
CA GLY A 376 26.84 -40.65 -7.55
C GLY A 376 25.74 -40.55 -8.62
N GLU A 377 25.08 -41.66 -8.95
CA GLU A 377 24.03 -41.74 -9.98
C GLU A 377 22.66 -41.21 -9.51
N PHE A 378 21.84 -40.72 -10.44
CA PHE A 378 20.48 -40.25 -10.13
C PHE A 378 19.50 -41.40 -9.94
N THR A 379 18.67 -41.30 -8.91
CA THR A 379 17.70 -42.35 -8.57
C THR A 379 16.36 -42.14 -9.26
N ASN A 380 15.66 -43.22 -9.57
CA ASN A 380 14.32 -43.19 -10.19
C ASN A 380 13.24 -43.55 -9.15
N PRO A 381 12.04 -42.97 -9.22
CA PRO A 381 10.96 -43.30 -8.30
C PRO A 381 10.54 -44.77 -8.46
N LYS A 382 10.49 -45.50 -7.34
CA LYS A 382 10.03 -46.90 -7.31
C LYS A 382 8.52 -46.91 -7.09
N LEU A 383 7.76 -47.12 -8.18
CA LEU A 383 6.30 -47.07 -8.16
C LEU A 383 5.73 -48.43 -7.76
N SER A 384 4.90 -48.45 -6.71
CA SER A 384 4.16 -49.63 -6.27
C SER A 384 2.65 -49.40 -6.30
N CYS A 385 1.89 -50.48 -6.48
CA CYS A 385 0.43 -50.40 -6.44
C CYS A 385 -0.07 -50.35 -4.98
N PRO A 386 -0.79 -49.30 -4.55
CA PRO A 386 -1.23 -49.17 -3.16
C PRO A 386 -2.27 -50.23 -2.72
N ARG A 387 -2.82 -51.00 -3.66
CA ARG A 387 -3.78 -52.09 -3.37
C ARG A 387 -3.15 -53.48 -3.53
N CYS A 388 -2.45 -53.70 -4.64
CA CYS A 388 -1.93 -55.02 -5.00
C CYS A 388 -0.50 -55.25 -4.49
N ASN A 389 0.17 -54.19 -4.02
CA ASN A 389 1.55 -54.19 -3.54
C ASN A 389 2.57 -54.79 -4.53
N ILE A 390 2.26 -54.69 -5.82
CA ILE A 390 3.18 -55.07 -6.91
C ILE A 390 3.98 -53.85 -7.36
N ASP A 391 5.24 -54.07 -7.74
CA ASP A 391 6.05 -53.07 -8.43
C ASP A 391 5.48 -52.80 -9.82
N VAL A 392 5.33 -51.53 -10.16
CA VAL A 392 4.82 -51.06 -11.44
C VAL A 392 5.97 -50.33 -12.15
N ARG A 393 6.80 -51.09 -12.88
CA ARG A 393 7.92 -50.53 -13.64
C ARG A 393 7.42 -49.89 -14.94
N GLY A 394 7.61 -48.58 -15.09
CA GLY A 394 7.40 -47.86 -16.35
C GLY A 394 5.95 -47.54 -16.73
N ALA A 395 4.97 -47.81 -15.87
CA ALA A 395 3.55 -47.49 -16.12
C ALA A 395 2.94 -46.65 -14.98
N GLU A 396 2.08 -45.68 -15.31
CA GLU A 396 1.40 -44.85 -14.30
C GLU A 396 0.28 -45.60 -13.57
N THR A 397 -0.24 -46.67 -14.17
CA THR A 397 -1.37 -47.45 -13.65
C THR A 397 -0.99 -48.91 -13.44
N CYS A 398 -1.52 -49.49 -12.37
CA CYS A 398 -1.34 -50.90 -12.04
C CYS A 398 -1.99 -51.78 -13.13
N PRO A 399 -1.25 -52.68 -13.79
CA PRO A 399 -1.79 -53.55 -14.83
C PRO A 399 -2.85 -54.53 -14.29
N LYS A 400 -2.82 -54.83 -12.99
CA LYS A 400 -3.75 -55.78 -12.35
C LYS A 400 -5.08 -55.15 -11.90
N CYS A 401 -5.09 -53.87 -11.51
CA CYS A 401 -6.26 -53.27 -10.88
C CYS A 401 -6.60 -51.85 -11.36
N GLY A 402 -5.87 -51.32 -12.35
CA GLY A 402 -6.11 -50.01 -12.97
C GLY A 402 -5.90 -48.79 -12.06
N ARG A 403 -5.49 -48.96 -10.79
CA ARG A 403 -5.22 -47.83 -9.89
C ARG A 403 -3.89 -47.16 -10.23
N LYS A 404 -3.82 -45.85 -10.01
CA LYS A 404 -2.57 -45.06 -10.13
C LYS A 404 -1.53 -45.60 -9.14
N ALA A 405 -0.32 -45.87 -9.63
CA ALA A 405 0.81 -46.33 -8.81
C ALA A 405 1.38 -45.15 -7.98
N THR A 406 2.00 -45.46 -6.84
CA THR A 406 2.60 -44.47 -5.94
C THR A 406 3.97 -44.95 -5.45
N SER A 407 4.91 -44.02 -5.25
CA SER A 407 6.19 -44.32 -4.59
C SER A 407 6.15 -44.09 -3.08
N VAL A 408 5.06 -43.55 -2.55
CA VAL A 408 4.94 -43.12 -1.16
C VAL A 408 4.78 -44.33 -0.24
N ALA A 409 5.68 -44.45 0.74
CA ALA A 409 5.62 -45.43 1.80
C ALA A 409 5.95 -44.80 3.17
N ASN A 410 5.48 -45.44 4.25
CA ASN A 410 5.95 -45.11 5.60
C ASN A 410 7.33 -45.74 5.81
N VAL A 411 8.32 -44.90 6.10
CA VAL A 411 9.71 -45.32 6.27
C VAL A 411 10.15 -44.96 7.69
N LYS A 412 10.80 -45.91 8.36
CA LYS A 412 11.54 -45.65 9.60
C LYS A 412 12.93 -45.15 9.25
N LEU A 413 13.23 -43.93 9.65
CA LEU A 413 14.50 -43.26 9.37
C LEU A 413 15.32 -43.12 10.64
N ASP A 414 16.60 -43.48 10.57
CA ASP A 414 17.61 -43.05 11.54
C ASP A 414 17.99 -41.60 11.26
N PHE A 415 17.13 -40.66 11.68
CA PHE A 415 17.28 -39.25 11.37
C PHE A 415 18.54 -38.65 12.00
N ARG A 416 18.97 -39.14 13.17
CA ARG A 416 20.17 -38.65 13.85
C ARG A 416 21.43 -38.87 13.00
N SER A 417 21.56 -40.04 12.39
CA SER A 417 22.71 -40.34 11.52
C SER A 417 22.71 -39.46 10.27
N ILE A 418 21.56 -39.32 9.60
CA ILE A 418 21.40 -38.46 8.41
C ILE A 418 21.73 -37.00 8.75
N TYR A 419 21.23 -36.53 9.89
CA TYR A 419 21.41 -35.16 10.35
C TYR A 419 22.89 -34.85 10.65
N LYS A 420 23.60 -35.74 11.36
CA LYS A 420 25.05 -35.59 11.60
C LYS A 420 25.86 -35.61 10.30
N GLN A 421 25.55 -36.55 9.41
CA GLN A 421 26.22 -36.65 8.12
C GLN A 421 26.04 -35.37 7.28
N ALA A 422 24.86 -34.74 7.34
CA ALA A 422 24.62 -33.49 6.65
C ALA A 422 25.52 -32.34 7.16
N PHE A 423 25.80 -32.25 8.47
CA PHE A 423 26.76 -31.28 9.02
C PHE A 423 28.20 -31.57 8.59
N GLU A 424 28.59 -32.85 8.58
CA GLU A 424 29.91 -33.28 8.11
C GLU A 424 30.11 -32.95 6.63
N ASN A 425 29.11 -33.18 5.78
CA ASN A 425 29.16 -32.91 4.34
C ASN A 425 29.42 -31.43 4.02
N VAL A 426 28.80 -30.52 4.76
CA VAL A 426 28.97 -29.06 4.57
C VAL A 426 30.14 -28.49 5.38
N GLY A 427 30.77 -29.28 6.26
CA GLY A 427 31.87 -28.83 7.12
C GLY A 427 31.47 -27.77 8.15
N GLU A 428 30.20 -27.74 8.57
CA GLU A 428 29.69 -26.78 9.55
C GLU A 428 29.58 -27.43 10.93
N ARG A 429 29.69 -26.62 11.98
CA ARG A 429 29.45 -27.07 13.35
C ARG A 429 27.98 -26.91 13.70
N GLU A 430 27.47 -27.81 14.54
CA GLU A 430 26.11 -27.71 15.10
C GLU A 430 26.03 -26.57 16.13
N LYS A 431 25.97 -25.34 15.64
CA LYS A 431 25.81 -24.11 16.44
C LYS A 431 24.40 -23.54 16.38
N VAL A 432 23.52 -24.14 15.58
CA VAL A 432 22.18 -23.61 15.31
C VAL A 432 21.14 -24.41 16.07
N ASP A 433 20.55 -23.80 17.10
CA ASP A 433 19.60 -24.47 18.01
C ASP A 433 18.25 -24.78 17.36
N ILE A 434 17.90 -24.08 16.28
CA ILE A 434 16.57 -24.18 15.64
C ILE A 434 16.73 -24.26 14.12
N ILE A 435 16.45 -25.44 13.57
CA ILE A 435 16.30 -25.64 12.12
C ILE A 435 14.89 -26.15 11.85
N LYS A 436 14.11 -25.43 11.04
CA LYS A 436 12.68 -25.73 10.85
C LYS A 436 12.43 -26.61 9.63
N GLY A 437 11.94 -27.82 9.88
CA GLY A 437 11.46 -28.75 8.84
C GLY A 437 9.96 -28.63 8.57
N VAL A 438 9.40 -29.60 7.85
CA VAL A 438 7.96 -29.71 7.59
C VAL A 438 7.37 -30.93 8.28
N LYS A 439 6.07 -30.88 8.61
CA LYS A 439 5.39 -32.04 9.21
C LYS A 439 5.21 -33.18 8.20
N ARG A 440 4.85 -32.84 6.97
CA ARG A 440 4.61 -33.76 5.86
C ARG A 440 4.92 -33.02 4.56
N LEU A 441 5.47 -33.73 3.59
CA LEU A 441 5.61 -33.21 2.24
C LEU A 441 4.26 -33.17 1.52
N MET A 442 4.04 -32.18 0.68
CA MET A 442 2.79 -32.00 -0.07
C MET A 442 2.92 -32.31 -1.57
N ASN A 443 4.13 -32.64 -2.03
CA ASN A 443 4.41 -33.03 -3.40
C ASN A 443 3.95 -34.47 -3.70
N GLY A 444 3.65 -34.74 -4.97
CA GLY A 444 3.08 -36.03 -5.40
C GLY A 444 3.99 -37.23 -5.15
N GLN A 445 5.31 -37.05 -5.25
CA GLN A 445 6.30 -38.11 -5.02
C GLN A 445 6.90 -38.11 -3.61
N MET A 446 6.49 -37.21 -2.70
CA MET A 446 7.05 -37.10 -1.34
C MET A 446 8.59 -37.13 -1.29
N THR A 447 9.23 -36.46 -2.25
CA THR A 447 10.68 -36.40 -2.31
C THR A 447 11.18 -35.26 -1.43
N PRO A 448 12.08 -35.53 -0.46
CA PRO A 448 12.59 -34.52 0.44
C PRO A 448 13.68 -33.66 -0.22
N GLU A 449 13.87 -32.46 0.31
CA GLU A 449 15.03 -31.62 0.02
C GLU A 449 16.24 -32.09 0.84
N PRO A 450 17.48 -32.01 0.30
CA PRO A 450 18.70 -32.30 1.07
C PRO A 450 18.80 -31.44 2.33
N LEU A 451 19.20 -32.05 3.45
CA LEU A 451 19.31 -31.37 4.74
C LEU A 451 20.41 -30.32 4.76
N GLU A 452 21.46 -30.51 3.96
CA GLU A 452 22.57 -29.58 3.79
C GLU A 452 22.08 -28.18 3.41
N LYS A 453 21.08 -28.08 2.51
CA LYS A 453 20.45 -26.81 2.14
C LYS A 453 19.78 -26.16 3.35
N GLY A 454 19.08 -26.95 4.16
CA GLY A 454 18.42 -26.50 5.39
C GLY A 454 19.39 -25.92 6.42
N ILE A 455 20.54 -26.57 6.63
CA ILE A 455 21.59 -26.14 7.55
C ILE A 455 22.16 -24.79 7.11
N LEU A 456 22.51 -24.67 5.83
CA LEU A 456 23.06 -23.43 5.29
C LEU A 456 22.04 -22.28 5.31
N ARG A 457 20.76 -22.55 5.04
CA ARG A 457 19.71 -21.53 5.19
C ARG A 457 19.51 -21.10 6.63
N ALA A 458 19.58 -22.03 7.58
CA ALA A 458 19.46 -21.70 9.00
C ALA A 458 20.64 -20.85 9.50
N LYS A 459 21.85 -21.12 9.00
CA LYS A 459 23.05 -20.29 9.24
C LYS A 459 22.85 -18.84 8.80
N HIS A 460 22.16 -18.60 7.68
CA HIS A 460 21.93 -17.27 7.12
C HIS A 460 20.56 -16.67 7.47
N ASP A 461 19.77 -17.30 8.35
CA ASP A 461 18.37 -16.93 8.67
C ASP A 461 17.48 -16.72 7.42
N VAL A 462 17.59 -17.63 6.46
CA VAL A 462 16.84 -17.64 5.21
C VAL A 462 15.70 -18.66 5.28
N TYR A 463 14.51 -18.27 4.83
CA TYR A 463 13.30 -19.10 4.82
C TYR A 463 12.86 -19.41 3.39
N ILE A 464 12.31 -20.60 3.20
CA ILE A 464 11.82 -21.07 1.92
C ILE A 464 10.31 -21.00 1.78
N PHE A 465 9.88 -20.97 0.53
CA PHE A 465 8.52 -21.25 0.12
C PHE A 465 8.34 -22.71 -0.35
N LYS A 466 7.13 -23.04 -0.80
CA LYS A 466 6.70 -24.42 -1.10
C LYS A 466 7.50 -25.10 -2.23
N ASP A 467 8.15 -24.31 -3.07
CA ASP A 467 8.90 -24.74 -4.25
C ASP A 467 10.41 -24.77 -4.02
N GLY A 468 10.87 -24.48 -2.80
CA GLY A 468 12.29 -24.44 -2.42
C GLY A 468 12.96 -23.07 -2.59
N THR A 469 12.25 -22.11 -3.20
CA THR A 469 12.77 -20.75 -3.45
C THR A 469 12.64 -19.84 -2.23
N VAL A 470 13.48 -18.80 -2.20
CA VAL A 470 13.52 -17.74 -1.20
C VAL A 470 12.87 -16.50 -1.78
N ARG A 471 11.85 -15.97 -1.08
CA ARG A 471 10.99 -14.91 -1.61
C ARG A 471 10.84 -13.75 -0.64
N TYR A 472 10.78 -12.56 -1.22
CA TYR A 472 10.51 -11.32 -0.51
C TYR A 472 9.34 -10.60 -1.17
N ASP A 473 8.25 -10.39 -0.42
CA ASP A 473 7.04 -9.72 -0.92
C ASP A 473 7.16 -8.19 -0.75
N MET A 474 6.81 -7.42 -1.76
CA MET A 474 6.75 -5.95 -1.75
C MET A 474 5.47 -5.44 -2.41
N SER A 475 4.97 -4.29 -1.96
CA SER A 475 3.94 -3.55 -2.69
C SER A 475 4.52 -2.96 -3.98
N ASP A 476 3.82 -3.16 -5.08
CA ASP A 476 4.25 -2.69 -6.40
C ASP A 476 3.91 -1.21 -6.61
N ILE A 477 4.91 -0.41 -6.95
CA ILE A 477 4.75 1.00 -7.34
C ILE A 477 5.44 1.23 -8.69
N PRO A 478 4.82 2.00 -9.61
CA PRO A 478 5.43 2.25 -10.91
C PRO A 478 6.50 3.31 -10.76
N LEU A 479 7.57 3.18 -11.54
CA LEU A 479 8.61 4.18 -11.66
C LEU A 479 9.12 4.19 -13.09
N THR A 480 9.17 5.36 -13.73
CA THR A 480 9.74 5.49 -15.08
C THR A 480 11.04 6.26 -15.13
N HIS A 481 11.39 6.93 -14.06
CA HIS A 481 12.58 7.76 -14.00
C HIS A 481 13.24 7.62 -12.64
N ILE A 482 14.57 7.60 -12.63
CA ILE A 482 15.37 7.46 -11.41
C ILE A 482 16.41 8.58 -11.33
N ARG A 483 16.85 8.82 -10.10
CA ARG A 483 17.97 9.70 -9.75
C ARG A 483 18.90 8.93 -8.83
N ALA A 484 20.22 9.01 -9.03
CA ALA A 484 21.17 8.13 -8.34
C ALA A 484 21.13 8.29 -6.81
N ASP A 485 21.06 9.54 -6.34
CA ASP A 485 20.96 9.92 -4.93
C ASP A 485 19.70 9.37 -4.23
N GLU A 486 18.56 9.27 -4.94
CA GLU A 486 17.29 8.75 -4.42
C GLU A 486 17.36 7.24 -4.14
N ILE A 487 18.13 6.52 -4.95
CA ILE A 487 18.22 5.05 -4.92
C ILE A 487 19.49 4.54 -4.23
N GLY A 488 20.25 5.43 -3.58
CA GLY A 488 21.41 5.07 -2.76
C GLY A 488 22.61 4.54 -3.57
N ILE A 489 22.77 4.99 -4.82
CA ILE A 489 23.95 4.71 -5.65
C ILE A 489 24.49 6.02 -6.26
N THR A 490 25.54 5.93 -7.08
CA THR A 490 26.17 7.09 -7.73
C THR A 490 25.90 7.11 -9.23
N ALA A 491 26.00 8.27 -9.85
CA ALA A 491 25.95 8.44 -11.30
C ALA A 491 27.02 7.59 -11.99
N ALA A 492 28.21 7.44 -11.38
CA ALA A 492 29.25 6.53 -11.88
C ALA A 492 28.76 5.08 -11.96
N LYS A 493 28.05 4.58 -10.94
CA LYS A 493 27.50 3.24 -10.93
C LYS A 493 26.37 3.06 -11.96
N LEU A 494 25.53 4.08 -12.15
CA LEU A 494 24.54 4.09 -13.23
C LEU A 494 25.20 4.00 -14.62
N ARG A 495 26.32 4.71 -14.84
CA ARG A 495 27.08 4.60 -16.09
C ARG A 495 27.62 3.19 -16.33
N GLU A 496 28.09 2.49 -15.29
CA GLU A 496 28.48 1.07 -15.39
C GLU A 496 27.30 0.17 -15.82
N LEU A 497 26.07 0.54 -15.44
CA LEU A 497 24.84 -0.15 -15.83
C LEU A 497 24.29 0.29 -17.20
N ASP A 498 25.07 1.07 -17.95
CA ASP A 498 24.79 1.58 -19.30
C ASP A 498 23.70 2.67 -19.33
N TYR A 499 23.60 3.50 -18.28
CA TYR A 499 22.86 4.77 -18.31
C TYR A 499 23.82 5.90 -18.71
N LYS A 500 23.63 6.46 -19.90
CA LYS A 500 24.57 7.43 -20.50
C LYS A 500 24.12 8.87 -20.43
N GLU A 501 22.82 9.08 -20.63
CA GLU A 501 22.22 10.40 -20.81
C GLU A 501 21.03 10.58 -19.88
N ASP A 502 20.77 11.83 -19.50
CA ASP A 502 19.56 12.25 -18.80
C ASP A 502 18.36 12.41 -19.74
N ILE A 503 17.19 12.71 -19.19
CA ILE A 503 15.95 12.91 -19.96
C ILE A 503 16.02 14.03 -21.00
N TYR A 504 17.01 14.93 -20.91
CA TYR A 504 17.21 16.04 -21.84
C TYR A 504 18.34 15.76 -22.86
N GLY A 505 18.88 14.53 -22.88
CA GLY A 505 19.97 14.13 -23.77
C GLY A 505 21.34 14.66 -23.34
N LYS A 506 21.50 15.12 -22.10
CA LYS A 506 22.81 15.54 -21.58
C LYS A 506 23.55 14.35 -20.96
N PRO A 507 24.89 14.29 -21.02
CA PRO A 507 25.67 13.25 -20.37
C PRO A 507 25.39 13.14 -18.87
N LEU A 508 25.36 11.91 -18.35
CA LEU A 508 25.17 11.62 -16.93
C LEU A 508 26.48 11.85 -16.16
N GLU A 509 26.53 12.92 -15.38
CA GLU A 509 27.70 13.36 -14.61
C GLU A 509 27.39 13.53 -13.12
N ARG A 510 26.18 13.99 -12.78
CA ARG A 510 25.78 14.33 -11.42
C ARG A 510 24.74 13.35 -10.88
N ASP A 511 24.75 13.16 -9.57
CA ASP A 511 23.85 12.23 -8.89
C ASP A 511 22.39 12.71 -8.88
N ASP A 512 22.14 14.01 -9.12
CA ASP A 512 20.83 14.67 -9.17
C ASP A 512 20.20 14.71 -10.58
N GLN A 513 20.84 14.13 -11.59
CA GLN A 513 20.27 14.06 -12.93
C GLN A 513 19.19 12.97 -13.03
N VAL A 514 18.06 13.32 -13.62
CA VAL A 514 16.94 12.39 -13.84
C VAL A 514 17.19 11.61 -15.13
N VAL A 515 17.19 10.28 -15.05
CA VAL A 515 17.35 9.38 -16.19
C VAL A 515 16.11 8.50 -16.37
N CYS A 516 15.80 8.11 -17.62
CA CYS A 516 14.71 7.19 -17.91
C CYS A 516 15.08 5.76 -17.46
N LEU A 517 14.29 5.16 -16.58
CA LEU A 517 14.50 3.81 -16.05
C LEU A 517 14.33 2.79 -17.18
N LYS A 518 15.33 1.91 -17.36
CA LYS A 518 15.21 0.80 -18.32
C LYS A 518 14.12 -0.18 -17.87
N VAL A 519 13.39 -0.74 -18.84
CA VAL A 519 12.15 -1.49 -18.60
C VAL A 519 12.25 -2.66 -17.61
N GLN A 520 13.39 -3.36 -17.55
CA GLN A 520 13.58 -4.51 -16.66
C GLN A 520 14.43 -4.19 -15.43
N ASP A 521 14.69 -2.91 -15.15
CA ASP A 521 15.43 -2.49 -13.97
C ASP A 521 14.49 -2.22 -12.78
N LEU A 522 14.94 -2.60 -11.58
CA LEU A 522 14.16 -2.52 -10.33
C LEU A 522 14.92 -1.78 -9.22
N VAL A 523 14.15 -1.07 -8.40
CA VAL A 523 14.60 -0.47 -7.14
C VAL A 523 13.80 -1.11 -6.01
N ILE A 524 14.48 -1.76 -5.07
CA ILE A 524 13.85 -2.56 -4.00
C ILE A 524 14.03 -1.89 -2.63
N SER A 525 13.23 -2.26 -1.63
CA SER A 525 13.41 -1.69 -0.28
C SER A 525 14.77 -2.09 0.32
N TYR A 526 15.32 -1.27 1.22
CA TYR A 526 16.54 -1.61 1.97
C TYR A 526 16.39 -2.94 2.72
N ASP A 527 15.23 -3.19 3.34
CA ASP A 527 14.94 -4.46 4.02
C ASP A 527 14.96 -5.65 3.06
N GLY A 528 14.46 -5.46 1.84
CA GLY A 528 14.55 -6.43 0.74
C GLY A 528 16.00 -6.69 0.34
N GLY A 529 16.79 -5.63 0.16
CA GLY A 529 18.22 -5.71 -0.13
C GLY A 529 19.01 -6.48 0.93
N GLN A 530 18.75 -6.23 2.22
CA GLN A 530 19.38 -6.96 3.32
C GLN A 530 19.00 -8.45 3.34
N TYR A 531 17.78 -8.79 2.95
CA TYR A 531 17.39 -10.20 2.83
C TYR A 531 17.97 -10.86 1.58
N MET A 532 18.07 -10.15 0.46
CA MET A 532 18.76 -10.63 -0.74
C MET A 532 20.25 -10.85 -0.48
N LEU A 533 20.91 -10.00 0.30
CA LEU A 533 22.31 -10.17 0.72
C LEU A 533 22.52 -11.46 1.52
N ARG A 534 21.63 -11.75 2.48
CA ARG A 534 21.64 -13.03 3.21
C ARG A 534 21.44 -14.22 2.28
N THR A 535 20.56 -14.07 1.29
CA THR A 535 20.28 -15.10 0.29
C THR A 535 21.49 -15.32 -0.64
N ALA A 536 22.18 -14.25 -1.05
CA ALA A 536 23.40 -14.32 -1.85
C ALA A 536 24.53 -15.05 -1.12
N LYS A 537 24.76 -14.71 0.16
CA LYS A 537 25.73 -15.41 1.02
C LYS A 537 25.38 -16.89 1.21
N TYR A 538 24.09 -17.21 1.33
CA TYR A 538 23.61 -18.59 1.33
C TYR A 538 23.91 -19.31 0.01
N ILE A 539 23.68 -18.67 -1.14
CA ILE A 539 23.95 -19.27 -2.46
C ILE A 539 25.45 -19.54 -2.63
N ASP A 540 26.31 -18.62 -2.24
CA ASP A 540 27.76 -18.80 -2.32
C ASP A 540 28.24 -19.94 -1.41
N ASP A 541 27.76 -19.98 -0.16
CA ASP A 541 28.03 -21.11 0.74
C ASP A 541 27.49 -22.43 0.15
N LEU A 542 26.33 -22.42 -0.50
CA LEU A 542 25.75 -23.61 -1.13
C LEU A 542 26.60 -24.08 -2.32
N LEU A 543 27.07 -23.16 -3.16
CA LEU A 543 27.95 -23.45 -4.29
C LEU A 543 29.27 -24.06 -3.82
N VAL A 544 29.92 -23.44 -2.82
CA VAL A 544 31.22 -23.88 -2.31
C VAL A 544 31.11 -25.17 -1.49
N LYS A 545 30.18 -25.23 -0.53
CA LYS A 545 30.14 -26.33 0.45
C LYS A 545 29.39 -27.54 -0.05
N TYR A 546 28.30 -27.36 -0.80
CA TYR A 546 27.49 -28.49 -1.27
C TYR A 546 27.85 -28.89 -2.70
N TYR A 547 27.89 -27.93 -3.63
CA TYR A 547 28.17 -28.23 -5.05
C TYR A 547 29.67 -28.29 -5.40
N LYS A 548 30.55 -27.81 -4.52
CA LYS A 548 32.01 -27.78 -4.69
C LYS A 548 32.45 -26.99 -5.93
N VAL A 549 31.81 -25.85 -6.17
CA VAL A 549 32.15 -24.90 -7.25
C VAL A 549 32.43 -23.51 -6.67
N GLU A 550 32.99 -22.62 -7.49
CA GLU A 550 33.30 -21.25 -7.09
C GLU A 550 32.04 -20.46 -6.69
N PRO A 551 32.16 -19.50 -5.75
CA PRO A 551 31.07 -18.61 -5.38
C PRO A 551 30.68 -17.69 -6.55
N TYR A 552 29.42 -17.26 -6.58
CA TYR A 552 28.88 -16.47 -7.70
C TYR A 552 28.77 -14.99 -7.36
N TYR A 553 28.22 -14.64 -6.19
CA TYR A 553 27.94 -13.23 -5.84
C TYR A 553 29.13 -12.54 -5.17
N ASN A 554 29.78 -13.20 -4.21
CA ASN A 554 30.82 -12.61 -3.36
C ASN A 554 30.39 -11.27 -2.71
N ALA A 555 29.11 -11.14 -2.38
CA ALA A 555 28.53 -9.90 -1.88
C ALA A 555 28.73 -9.74 -0.37
N GLU A 556 29.35 -8.66 0.06
CA GLU A 556 29.52 -8.32 1.48
C GLU A 556 28.46 -7.31 1.95
N THR A 557 28.15 -6.36 1.07
CA THR A 557 27.21 -5.25 1.24
C THR A 557 26.05 -5.35 0.27
N ILE A 558 24.98 -4.58 0.51
CA ILE A 558 23.84 -4.53 -0.42
C ILE A 558 24.23 -3.88 -1.77
N GLN A 559 25.19 -2.96 -1.77
CA GLN A 559 25.67 -2.28 -2.98
C GLN A 559 26.33 -3.25 -3.96
N ASP A 560 26.93 -4.33 -3.48
CA ASP A 560 27.54 -5.38 -4.32
C ASP A 560 26.50 -6.15 -5.14
N LEU A 561 25.22 -6.09 -4.75
CA LEU A 561 24.12 -6.70 -5.50
C LEU A 561 23.61 -5.83 -6.65
N VAL A 562 24.09 -4.59 -6.79
CA VAL A 562 23.69 -3.72 -7.91
C VAL A 562 24.19 -4.33 -9.22
N GLY A 563 23.27 -4.62 -10.13
CA GLY A 563 23.49 -5.38 -11.36
C GLY A 563 23.07 -6.85 -11.27
N ALA A 564 22.78 -7.37 -10.08
CA ALA A 564 22.31 -8.74 -9.91
C ALA A 564 20.93 -8.94 -10.55
N LEU A 565 20.72 -10.13 -11.11
CA LEU A 565 19.46 -10.50 -11.74
C LEU A 565 18.46 -11.07 -10.72
N LEU A 566 17.25 -10.56 -10.79
CA LEU A 566 16.11 -10.93 -9.97
C LEU A 566 15.01 -11.55 -10.83
N ILE A 567 14.23 -12.44 -10.24
CA ILE A 567 12.97 -12.93 -10.79
C ILE A 567 11.84 -12.24 -10.03
N GLY A 568 11.08 -11.39 -10.72
CA GLY A 568 9.80 -10.88 -10.23
C GLY A 568 8.69 -11.90 -10.52
N LEU A 569 7.88 -12.23 -9.52
CA LEU A 569 6.78 -13.17 -9.66
C LEU A 569 5.55 -12.68 -8.89
N ALA A 570 4.43 -12.58 -9.59
CA ALA A 570 3.17 -12.21 -9.00
C ALA A 570 2.44 -13.41 -8.37
N PRO A 571 1.77 -13.22 -7.21
CA PRO A 571 0.85 -14.22 -6.67
C PRO A 571 -0.17 -14.69 -7.72
N HIS A 572 -0.54 -15.97 -7.67
CA HIS A 572 -1.48 -16.57 -8.64
C HIS A 572 -1.00 -16.60 -10.10
N THR A 573 0.26 -16.28 -10.39
CA THR A 573 0.87 -16.46 -11.71
C THR A 573 1.92 -17.57 -11.70
N SER A 574 2.43 -17.96 -12.86
CA SER A 574 3.49 -18.97 -12.97
C SER A 574 4.61 -18.63 -13.95
N ALA A 575 4.54 -17.44 -14.55
CA ALA A 575 5.60 -16.89 -15.37
C ALA A 575 6.33 -15.84 -14.53
N GLY A 576 7.58 -16.13 -14.18
CA GLY A 576 8.46 -15.12 -13.59
C GLY A 576 8.99 -14.20 -14.68
N VAL A 577 9.34 -12.97 -14.31
CA VAL A 577 9.92 -11.98 -15.21
C VAL A 577 11.31 -11.63 -14.71
N LEU A 578 12.29 -11.75 -15.60
CA LEU A 578 13.66 -11.40 -15.29
C LEU A 578 13.78 -9.88 -15.17
N GLY A 579 14.48 -9.42 -14.14
CA GLY A 579 14.88 -8.03 -14.02
C GLY A 579 16.24 -7.88 -13.37
N ARG A 580 16.73 -6.65 -13.31
CA ARG A 580 18.05 -6.29 -12.81
C ARG A 580 17.92 -5.27 -11.68
N LEU A 581 18.62 -5.51 -10.58
CA LEU A 581 18.63 -4.60 -9.45
C LEU A 581 19.51 -3.39 -9.75
N VAL A 582 18.97 -2.17 -9.64
CA VAL A 582 19.73 -0.93 -9.88
C VAL A 582 19.91 -0.05 -8.65
N GLY A 583 19.11 -0.23 -7.61
CA GLY A 583 19.29 0.52 -6.37
C GLY A 583 18.28 0.17 -5.28
N PHE A 584 18.27 0.95 -4.21
CA PHE A 584 17.50 0.70 -2.99
C PHE A 584 16.70 1.92 -2.54
N THR A 585 15.50 1.69 -2.01
CA THR A 585 14.63 2.74 -1.47
C THR A 585 14.37 2.54 0.03
N LYS A 586 14.17 3.66 0.75
CA LYS A 586 13.73 3.67 2.16
C LYS A 586 12.26 3.32 2.32
N ALA A 587 11.47 3.49 1.26
CA ALA A 587 10.06 3.13 1.28
C ALA A 587 9.87 1.60 1.31
N SER A 588 8.79 1.15 1.94
CA SER A 588 8.43 -0.28 2.03
C SER A 588 7.75 -0.78 0.75
N VAL A 589 8.36 -0.53 -0.41
CA VAL A 589 7.80 -0.83 -1.75
C VAL A 589 8.87 -1.34 -2.72
N GLY A 590 8.43 -1.96 -3.80
CA GLY A 590 9.26 -2.30 -4.96
C GLY A 590 8.90 -1.41 -6.13
N TYR A 591 9.82 -0.52 -6.52
CA TYR A 591 9.66 0.30 -7.72
C TYR A 591 10.19 -0.44 -8.95
N ALA A 592 9.41 -0.41 -10.02
CA ALA A 592 9.83 -0.92 -11.33
C ALA A 592 9.07 -0.20 -12.44
N HIS A 593 9.56 -0.35 -13.68
CA HIS A 593 8.87 0.16 -14.84
C HIS A 593 7.44 -0.42 -14.94
N PRO A 594 6.41 0.36 -15.33
CA PRO A 594 5.05 -0.14 -15.47
C PRO A 594 4.93 -1.40 -16.33
N PHE A 595 5.71 -1.52 -17.42
CA PHE A 595 5.74 -2.75 -18.23
C PHE A 595 6.25 -3.97 -17.47
N PHE A 596 7.17 -3.80 -16.52
CA PHE A 596 7.61 -4.89 -15.65
C PHE A 596 6.46 -5.40 -14.79
N HIS A 597 5.71 -4.49 -14.18
CA HIS A 597 4.51 -4.84 -13.39
C HIS A 597 3.41 -5.46 -14.25
N ALA A 598 3.11 -4.85 -15.41
CA ALA A 598 2.12 -5.36 -16.37
C ALA A 598 2.47 -6.76 -16.89
N SER A 599 3.75 -7.04 -17.17
CA SER A 599 4.19 -8.36 -17.64
C SER A 599 3.98 -9.48 -16.61
N LYS A 600 3.94 -9.13 -15.32
CA LYS A 600 3.56 -10.03 -14.22
C LYS A 600 2.04 -10.12 -14.01
N ARG A 601 1.23 -9.50 -14.88
CA ARG A 601 -0.24 -9.38 -14.77
C ARG A 601 -0.67 -8.64 -13.49
N ARG A 602 0.05 -7.56 -13.17
CA ARG A 602 -0.25 -6.66 -12.06
C ARG A 602 -0.49 -5.25 -12.53
N ASN A 603 -1.27 -4.55 -11.73
CA ASN A 603 -1.46 -3.12 -11.79
C ASN A 603 -0.90 -2.53 -10.49
N CYS A 604 -0.55 -1.25 -10.46
CA CYS A 604 -0.04 -0.63 -9.24
C CYS A 604 -1.17 -0.05 -8.37
N ASP A 605 -2.26 -0.80 -8.20
CA ASP A 605 -3.40 -0.38 -7.38
C ASP A 605 -3.23 -0.75 -5.89
N GLY A 606 -2.05 -1.23 -5.49
CA GLY A 606 -1.74 -1.75 -4.16
C GLY A 606 -1.64 -3.28 -4.08
N ASP A 607 -1.41 -3.92 -5.22
CA ASP A 607 -1.00 -5.32 -5.30
C ASP A 607 0.42 -5.54 -4.75
N GLU A 608 0.73 -6.81 -4.53
CA GLU A 608 1.99 -7.26 -3.96
C GLU A 608 2.62 -8.30 -4.89
N ASP A 609 3.90 -8.14 -5.17
CA ASP A 609 4.70 -9.13 -5.89
C ASP A 609 5.89 -9.59 -5.06
N CYS A 610 6.44 -10.75 -5.44
CA CYS A 610 7.64 -11.27 -4.82
C CYS A 610 8.85 -11.17 -5.74
N ILE A 611 10.01 -10.91 -5.14
CA ILE A 611 11.31 -11.00 -5.80
C ILE A 611 12.11 -12.19 -5.26
N MET A 612 12.95 -12.75 -6.12
CA MET A 612 13.87 -13.84 -5.84
C MET A 612 15.19 -13.58 -6.58
N LEU A 613 16.33 -13.98 -6.01
CA LEU A 613 17.58 -13.99 -6.78
C LEU A 613 17.50 -15.03 -7.90
N LEU A 614 18.01 -14.70 -9.10
CA LEU A 614 17.98 -15.61 -10.24
C LEU A 614 18.65 -16.95 -9.92
N MET A 615 19.84 -16.92 -9.31
CA MET A 615 20.56 -18.14 -8.94
C MET A 615 19.84 -18.99 -7.90
N ASP A 616 19.07 -18.39 -6.98
CA ASP A 616 18.22 -19.15 -6.06
C ASP A 616 17.12 -19.88 -6.83
N GLY A 617 16.45 -19.17 -7.74
CA GLY A 617 15.43 -19.74 -8.63
C GLY A 617 15.96 -20.88 -9.51
N ILE A 618 17.24 -20.86 -9.90
CA ILE A 618 17.85 -21.94 -10.71
C ILE A 618 18.25 -23.13 -9.85
N LEU A 619 18.90 -22.90 -8.70
CA LEU A 619 19.51 -23.96 -7.90
C LEU A 619 18.55 -24.67 -6.95
N ASN A 620 17.51 -23.97 -6.49
CA ASN A 620 16.66 -24.44 -5.39
C ASN A 620 15.23 -24.75 -5.81
N PHE A 621 14.78 -24.23 -6.95
CA PHE A 621 13.48 -24.58 -7.50
C PHE A 621 13.46 -26.03 -8.02
N SER A 622 12.38 -26.74 -7.74
CA SER A 622 12.07 -27.99 -8.44
C SER A 622 10.56 -28.19 -8.58
N ARG A 623 10.12 -28.59 -9.78
CA ARG A 623 8.73 -29.02 -10.02
C ARG A 623 8.33 -30.20 -9.12
N SER A 624 9.31 -31.00 -8.70
CA SER A 624 9.11 -32.12 -7.78
C SER A 624 8.73 -31.70 -6.37
N TYR A 625 8.94 -30.44 -5.97
CA TYR A 625 8.51 -29.91 -4.67
C TYR A 625 7.09 -29.34 -4.69
N LEU A 626 6.56 -29.07 -5.89
CA LEU A 626 5.24 -28.46 -6.02
C LEU A 626 4.12 -29.40 -5.55
N PRO A 627 3.08 -28.87 -4.87
CA PRO A 627 1.91 -29.64 -4.52
C PRO A 627 1.19 -30.19 -5.76
N GLU A 628 0.64 -31.40 -5.67
CA GLU A 628 -0.02 -32.05 -6.82
C GLU A 628 -1.32 -31.33 -7.24
N LYS A 629 -1.99 -30.64 -6.31
CA LYS A 629 -3.22 -29.87 -6.57
C LYS A 629 -2.94 -28.63 -7.42
N ARG A 630 -3.80 -28.33 -8.39
CA ARG A 630 -3.68 -27.17 -9.31
C ARG A 630 -3.34 -25.85 -8.60
N GLY A 631 -4.02 -25.55 -7.48
CA GLY A 631 -3.79 -24.31 -6.72
C GLY A 631 -2.41 -24.21 -6.05
N GLY A 632 -1.63 -25.28 -5.99
CA GLY A 632 -0.25 -25.26 -5.49
C GLY A 632 0.82 -25.08 -6.58
N LYS A 633 0.45 -25.23 -7.86
CA LYS A 633 1.34 -25.01 -9.01
C LYS A 633 1.35 -23.56 -9.48
N MET A 634 0.22 -22.86 -9.30
CA MET A 634 0.17 -21.40 -9.39
C MET A 634 0.98 -20.83 -8.23
N ASP A 635 1.63 -19.68 -8.42
CA ASP A 635 2.58 -19.05 -7.48
C ASP A 635 3.97 -19.71 -7.45
N ALA A 636 4.44 -20.24 -8.59
CA ALA A 636 5.81 -20.78 -8.76
C ALA A 636 6.37 -20.42 -10.15
N PRO A 637 7.67 -20.12 -10.29
CA PRO A 637 8.27 -19.70 -11.56
C PRO A 637 8.46 -20.89 -12.52
N LEU A 638 7.39 -21.34 -13.16
CA LEU A 638 7.41 -22.48 -14.10
C LEU A 638 8.06 -22.14 -15.44
N VAL A 639 7.99 -20.86 -15.82
CA VAL A 639 8.57 -20.24 -17.02
C VAL A 639 9.18 -18.91 -16.61
N LEU A 640 10.25 -18.50 -17.28
CA LEU A 640 10.92 -17.23 -17.05
C LEU A 640 10.91 -16.41 -18.35
N THR A 641 10.27 -15.25 -18.32
CA THR A 641 10.31 -14.26 -19.40
C THR A 641 11.58 -13.44 -19.26
N THR A 642 12.44 -13.49 -20.28
CA THR A 642 13.75 -12.82 -20.26
C THR A 642 13.74 -11.44 -20.89
N ARG A 643 12.76 -11.13 -21.74
CA ARG A 643 12.63 -9.87 -22.48
C ARG A 643 11.18 -9.43 -22.46
N ILE A 644 10.95 -8.14 -22.26
CA ILE A 644 9.60 -7.56 -22.25
C ILE A 644 9.33 -6.89 -23.59
N ASP A 645 8.35 -7.40 -24.34
CA ASP A 645 7.76 -6.70 -25.48
C ASP A 645 6.49 -5.98 -25.01
N PRO A 646 6.46 -4.63 -25.05
CA PRO A 646 5.27 -3.85 -24.71
C PRO A 646 4.02 -4.23 -25.50
N LYS A 647 4.13 -4.86 -26.68
CA LYS A 647 2.97 -5.36 -27.43
C LYS A 647 2.28 -6.55 -26.78
N GLU A 648 3.00 -7.34 -25.98
CA GLU A 648 2.52 -8.58 -25.37
C GLU A 648 2.09 -8.40 -23.90
N VAL A 649 2.40 -7.26 -23.29
CA VAL A 649 1.97 -6.95 -21.92
C VAL A 649 0.50 -6.52 -21.87
N ASP A 650 -0.02 -6.38 -20.65
CA ASP A 650 -1.40 -5.95 -20.42
C ASP A 650 -1.70 -4.58 -21.04
N LYS A 651 -2.93 -4.43 -21.57
CA LYS A 651 -3.37 -3.22 -22.28
C LYS A 651 -3.40 -1.99 -21.38
N GLU A 652 -3.57 -2.16 -20.08
CA GLU A 652 -3.57 -1.03 -19.15
C GLU A 652 -2.23 -0.26 -19.19
N ALA A 653 -1.13 -0.95 -19.50
CA ALA A 653 0.18 -0.31 -19.64
C ALA A 653 0.30 0.50 -20.95
N HIS A 654 -0.57 0.25 -21.94
CA HIS A 654 -0.62 1.02 -23.18
C HIS A 654 -1.26 2.40 -22.98
N ASN A 655 -2.04 2.56 -21.91
CA ASN A 655 -2.75 3.79 -21.57
C ASN A 655 -1.88 4.80 -20.80
N ILE A 656 -0.61 4.49 -20.55
CA ILE A 656 0.31 5.38 -19.83
C ILE A 656 0.61 6.60 -20.70
N ASP A 657 0.32 7.79 -20.18
CA ASP A 657 0.63 9.07 -20.78
C ASP A 657 2.10 9.46 -20.53
N VAL A 658 2.82 9.83 -21.59
CA VAL A 658 4.28 10.05 -21.58
C VAL A 658 4.69 11.47 -21.97
N SER A 659 3.75 12.41 -22.00
CA SER A 659 4.01 13.81 -22.34
C SER A 659 4.63 14.61 -21.17
N ALA A 660 5.41 15.65 -21.51
CA ALA A 660 5.98 16.58 -20.54
C ALA A 660 4.96 17.58 -19.98
N SER A 661 3.91 17.87 -20.76
CA SER A 661 2.76 18.68 -20.35
C SER A 661 1.51 18.14 -21.03
N TYR A 662 0.33 18.45 -20.47
CA TYR A 662 -0.93 18.20 -21.15
C TYR A 662 -1.29 19.37 -22.06
N PRO A 663 -1.89 19.12 -23.23
CA PRO A 663 -2.26 20.17 -24.18
C PRO A 663 -3.42 21.04 -23.66
N ILE A 664 -3.58 22.26 -24.18
CA ILE A 664 -4.66 23.17 -23.76
C ILE A 664 -6.06 22.60 -24.10
N GLU A 665 -6.16 21.87 -25.19
CA GLU A 665 -7.37 21.18 -25.65
C GLU A 665 -7.86 20.15 -24.62
N PHE A 666 -6.94 19.50 -23.90
CA PHE A 666 -7.29 18.58 -22.81
C PHE A 666 -8.03 19.32 -21.70
N TYR A 667 -7.49 20.44 -21.21
CA TYR A 667 -8.13 21.22 -20.14
C TYR A 667 -9.52 21.72 -20.55
N ARG A 668 -9.67 22.21 -21.78
CA ARG A 668 -10.98 22.62 -22.33
C ARG A 668 -11.96 21.44 -22.44
N ALA A 669 -11.49 20.28 -22.88
CA ALA A 669 -12.32 19.07 -22.93
C ALA A 669 -12.81 18.61 -21.55
N THR A 670 -12.02 18.83 -20.49
CA THR A 670 -12.45 18.51 -19.11
C THR A 670 -13.63 19.37 -18.66
N GLN A 671 -13.71 20.64 -19.09
CA GLN A 671 -14.84 21.53 -18.75
C GLN A 671 -16.16 21.03 -19.34
N GLU A 672 -16.09 20.39 -20.52
CA GLU A 672 -17.25 19.81 -21.21
C GLU A 672 -17.61 18.40 -20.70
N ILE A 673 -16.80 17.81 -19.81
CA ILE A 673 -17.00 16.46 -19.27
C ILE A 673 -17.01 15.42 -20.40
N LYS A 674 -16.09 15.57 -21.37
CA LYS A 674 -15.94 14.62 -22.48
C LYS A 674 -15.50 13.24 -21.99
N ASN A 675 -15.82 12.21 -22.78
CA ASN A 675 -15.23 10.90 -22.55
C ASN A 675 -13.75 10.92 -22.94
N PRO A 676 -12.87 10.22 -22.20
CA PRO A 676 -11.44 10.21 -22.49
C PRO A 676 -11.15 9.71 -23.90
N THR A 677 -11.87 8.68 -24.38
CA THR A 677 -11.71 8.14 -25.74
C THR A 677 -11.90 9.16 -26.87
N GLU A 678 -12.62 10.27 -26.64
CA GLU A 678 -12.83 11.33 -27.65
C GLU A 678 -11.58 12.19 -27.88
N ILE A 679 -10.67 12.24 -26.90
CA ILE A 679 -9.46 13.06 -26.95
C ILE A 679 -8.17 12.23 -27.00
N GLU A 680 -8.30 10.90 -27.08
CA GLU A 680 -7.19 9.95 -27.08
C GLU A 680 -6.13 10.27 -28.15
N SER A 681 -6.56 10.69 -29.34
CA SER A 681 -5.66 11.01 -30.46
C SER A 681 -4.75 12.23 -30.23
N MET A 682 -5.11 13.10 -29.28
CA MET A 682 -4.33 14.30 -28.93
C MET A 682 -3.37 14.04 -27.75
N MET A 683 -3.52 12.90 -27.07
CA MET A 683 -2.70 12.52 -25.93
C MET A 683 -1.55 11.61 -26.39
N ASP A 684 -0.36 11.87 -25.88
CA ASP A 684 0.82 11.02 -26.14
C ASP A 684 0.83 9.84 -25.18
N LEU A 685 0.36 8.68 -25.67
CA LEU A 685 0.22 7.44 -24.93
C LEU A 685 1.23 6.40 -25.41
N VAL A 686 1.57 5.44 -24.56
CA VAL A 686 2.40 4.29 -24.97
C VAL A 686 1.79 3.55 -26.18
N SER A 687 0.46 3.47 -26.27
CA SER A 687 -0.27 2.83 -27.37
C SER A 687 0.12 3.35 -28.76
N SER A 688 0.43 4.65 -28.90
CA SER A 688 0.80 5.27 -30.17
C SER A 688 2.26 4.99 -30.57
N ARG A 689 3.11 4.61 -29.60
CA ARG A 689 4.54 4.35 -29.80
C ARG A 689 4.88 2.87 -30.04
N LEU A 690 3.90 1.97 -29.88
CA LEU A 690 4.11 0.51 -29.99
C LEU A 690 4.70 0.12 -31.34
N GLY A 691 5.80 -0.67 -31.31
CA GLY A 691 6.50 -1.12 -32.51
C GLY A 691 7.55 -0.17 -33.05
N THR A 692 7.75 0.98 -32.41
CA THR A 692 8.89 1.87 -32.64
C THR A 692 9.91 1.73 -31.51
N PRO A 693 11.17 2.18 -31.69
CA PRO A 693 12.14 2.24 -30.58
C PRO A 693 11.69 3.09 -29.39
N GLU A 694 10.88 4.13 -29.66
CA GLU A 694 10.34 5.05 -28.65
C GLU A 694 9.37 4.40 -27.65
N GLN A 695 8.98 3.14 -27.87
CA GLN A 695 8.21 2.39 -26.87
C GLN A 695 9.01 2.12 -25.59
N TYR A 696 10.34 2.24 -25.62
CA TYR A 696 11.23 1.97 -24.49
C TYR A 696 11.91 3.21 -23.90
N GLU A 697 11.92 4.32 -24.62
CA GLU A 697 12.78 5.48 -24.37
C GLU A 697 12.00 6.79 -24.54
N HIS A 698 12.60 7.91 -24.14
CA HIS A 698 12.03 9.26 -24.27
C HIS A 698 10.65 9.41 -23.62
N PHE A 699 10.46 8.82 -22.44
CA PHE A 699 9.28 9.07 -21.62
C PHE A 699 9.47 10.39 -20.90
N MET A 700 8.40 11.16 -20.77
CA MET A 700 8.36 12.34 -19.93
C MET A 700 7.27 12.19 -18.87
N PHE A 701 7.16 13.19 -18.01
CA PHE A 701 6.19 13.28 -16.94
C PHE A 701 5.86 14.77 -16.72
N THR A 702 4.70 15.06 -16.14
CA THR A 702 4.23 16.45 -15.98
C THR A 702 4.63 17.07 -14.64
N HIS A 703 4.79 16.26 -13.60
CA HIS A 703 5.11 16.72 -12.24
C HIS A 703 6.35 16.01 -11.72
N ASP A 704 7.35 16.76 -11.24
CA ASP A 704 8.48 16.16 -10.56
C ASP A 704 8.18 15.90 -9.07
N THR A 705 9.05 15.14 -8.42
CA THR A 705 9.09 14.94 -6.97
C THR A 705 10.53 15.09 -6.49
N SER A 706 10.80 15.72 -5.35
CA SER A 706 12.19 15.87 -4.90
C SER A 706 12.81 14.55 -4.45
N ASN A 707 12.00 13.61 -3.96
CA ASN A 707 12.44 12.27 -3.58
C ASN A 707 11.28 11.26 -3.69
N ILE A 708 11.47 10.21 -4.48
CA ILE A 708 10.47 9.15 -4.68
C ILE A 708 10.04 8.43 -3.38
N ALA A 709 10.90 8.46 -2.35
CA ALA A 709 10.68 7.84 -1.05
C ALA A 709 10.32 8.86 0.05
N ALA A 710 10.01 10.12 -0.30
CA ALA A 710 9.56 11.13 0.66
C ALA A 710 8.27 10.69 1.38
N GLY A 711 8.04 11.18 2.59
CA GLY A 711 6.90 10.81 3.42
C GLY A 711 7.25 9.87 4.58
N PRO A 712 6.25 9.43 5.36
CA PRO A 712 6.48 8.53 6.48
C PRO A 712 6.94 7.15 5.98
N LEU A 713 7.89 6.53 6.69
CA LEU A 713 8.51 5.26 6.27
C LEU A 713 7.56 4.06 6.38
N ASN A 714 6.68 4.07 7.38
CA ASN A 714 5.73 3.00 7.66
C ASN A 714 4.38 3.60 8.05
N SER A 715 3.29 2.98 7.62
CA SER A 715 1.97 3.45 8.01
C SER A 715 1.72 3.28 9.50
N SER A 716 1.00 4.23 10.09
CA SER A 716 0.50 4.14 11.47
C SER A 716 -0.29 2.85 11.71
N TYR A 717 -0.91 2.30 10.67
CA TYR A 717 -1.60 1.01 10.77
C TYR A 717 -0.66 -0.16 11.15
N LYS A 718 0.61 -0.13 10.74
CA LYS A 718 1.60 -1.14 11.11
C LYS A 718 2.23 -0.88 12.48
N THR A 719 2.43 0.38 12.82
CA THR A 719 3.11 0.77 14.08
C THR A 719 2.18 0.68 15.28
N LEU A 720 0.88 0.97 15.11
CA LEU A 720 -0.13 0.79 16.15
C LEU A 720 -0.32 -0.69 16.47
N GLY A 721 -0.38 -1.02 17.76
CA GLY A 721 -0.41 -2.39 18.24
C GLY A 721 -1.82 -2.95 18.22
N SER A 722 -2.63 -2.52 19.19
CA SER A 722 -3.95 -3.10 19.39
C SER A 722 -4.96 -2.61 18.35
N MET A 723 -5.98 -3.40 18.07
CA MET A 723 -7.04 -2.98 17.14
C MET A 723 -7.88 -1.82 17.72
N VAL A 724 -7.91 -1.69 19.05
CA VAL A 724 -8.57 -0.60 19.77
C VAL A 724 -7.85 0.72 19.48
N GLU A 725 -6.53 0.76 19.65
CA GLU A 725 -5.70 1.92 19.30
C GLU A 725 -5.88 2.33 17.83
N LYS A 726 -5.87 1.34 16.92
CA LYS A 726 -6.09 1.60 15.49
C LYS A 726 -7.44 2.23 15.22
N MET A 727 -8.46 1.82 15.94
CA MET A 727 -9.79 2.38 15.81
C MET A 727 -9.89 3.79 16.39
N GLU A 728 -9.35 4.01 17.58
CA GLU A 728 -9.33 5.33 18.21
C GLU A 728 -8.59 6.34 17.34
N ALA A 729 -7.44 5.97 16.79
CA ALA A 729 -6.70 6.79 15.84
C ALA A 729 -7.51 7.06 14.57
N GLN A 730 -8.19 6.06 14.01
CA GLN A 730 -9.09 6.23 12.87
C GLN A 730 -10.22 7.24 13.15
N LEU A 731 -10.90 7.15 14.29
CA LEU A 731 -12.02 8.02 14.62
C LEU A 731 -11.57 9.42 15.06
N SER A 732 -10.44 9.52 15.75
CA SER A 732 -9.81 10.80 16.08
C SER A 732 -9.46 11.57 14.80
N LEU A 733 -8.87 10.90 13.81
CA LEU A 733 -8.60 11.50 12.50
C LEU A 733 -9.89 11.91 11.79
N ALA A 734 -10.93 11.07 11.82
CA ALA A 734 -12.23 11.41 11.26
C ALA A 734 -12.86 12.68 11.87
N SER A 735 -12.64 12.93 13.16
CA SER A 735 -13.10 14.15 13.84
C SER A 735 -12.30 15.40 13.47
N LYS A 736 -11.02 15.26 13.07
CA LYS A 736 -10.19 16.39 12.62
C LYS A 736 -10.53 16.85 11.21
N ILE A 737 -10.92 15.94 10.33
CA ILE A 737 -11.09 16.22 8.90
C ILE A 737 -12.50 16.76 8.59
N ARG A 738 -12.57 17.97 8.02
CA ARG A 738 -13.84 18.60 7.60
C ARG A 738 -14.66 17.76 6.61
N ALA A 739 -13.98 17.03 5.72
CA ALA A 739 -14.59 16.21 4.68
C ALA A 739 -15.11 14.84 5.18
N VAL A 740 -15.00 14.55 6.48
CA VAL A 740 -15.37 13.27 7.08
C VAL A 740 -16.45 13.48 8.14
N ASP A 741 -17.46 12.63 8.15
CA ASP A 741 -18.51 12.61 9.18
C ASP A 741 -18.17 11.50 10.19
N ALA A 742 -17.60 11.88 11.34
CA ALA A 742 -17.16 10.93 12.36
C ALA A 742 -18.30 10.01 12.87
N PRO A 743 -19.52 10.50 13.16
CA PRO A 743 -20.70 9.67 13.42
C PRO A 743 -20.97 8.59 12.35
N ASP A 744 -21.00 8.95 11.07
CA ASP A 744 -21.25 7.98 9.97
C ASP A 744 -20.12 6.95 9.88
N VAL A 745 -18.86 7.38 10.00
CA VAL A 745 -17.69 6.50 10.03
C VAL A 745 -17.78 5.51 11.18
N ALA A 746 -18.07 5.98 12.40
CA ALA A 746 -18.24 5.14 13.59
C ALA A 746 -19.34 4.10 13.39
N GLU A 747 -20.50 4.52 12.89
CA GLU A 747 -21.63 3.63 12.64
C GLU A 747 -21.30 2.55 11.59
N ARG A 748 -20.58 2.90 10.53
CA ARG A 748 -20.15 1.94 9.50
C ARG A 748 -19.14 0.93 10.02
N VAL A 749 -18.16 1.35 10.83
CA VAL A 749 -17.21 0.42 11.46
C VAL A 749 -17.95 -0.57 12.36
N LEU A 750 -18.88 -0.08 13.18
CA LEU A 750 -19.69 -0.93 14.06
C LEU A 750 -20.51 -1.96 13.26
N LYS A 751 -21.21 -1.52 12.21
CA LYS A 751 -22.08 -2.38 11.39
C LYS A 751 -21.33 -3.41 10.55
N SER A 752 -20.18 -3.04 9.98
CA SER A 752 -19.47 -3.88 9.00
C SER A 752 -18.36 -4.74 9.61
N HIS A 753 -17.82 -4.36 10.77
CA HIS A 753 -16.72 -5.08 11.42
C HIS A 753 -17.11 -5.68 12.78
N PHE A 754 -17.55 -4.86 13.74
CA PHE A 754 -17.68 -5.31 15.13
C PHE A 754 -18.94 -6.13 15.38
N LEU A 755 -20.10 -5.65 14.96
CA LEU A 755 -21.37 -6.38 15.13
C LEU A 755 -21.33 -7.75 14.42
N PRO A 756 -20.83 -7.89 13.17
CA PRO A 756 -20.68 -9.19 12.54
C PRO A 756 -19.73 -10.13 13.28
N ASP A 757 -18.62 -9.62 13.82
CA ASP A 757 -17.65 -10.46 14.56
C ASP A 757 -18.21 -10.92 15.91
N LEU A 758 -18.85 -10.03 16.68
CA LEU A 758 -19.51 -10.38 17.94
C LEU A 758 -20.60 -11.44 17.73
N ILE A 759 -21.49 -11.22 16.75
CA ILE A 759 -22.55 -12.18 16.41
C ILE A 759 -21.97 -13.50 15.91
N GLY A 760 -20.93 -13.43 15.06
CA GLY A 760 -20.24 -14.58 14.50
C GLY A 760 -19.57 -15.44 15.56
N ASN A 761 -18.85 -14.82 16.50
CA ASN A 761 -18.18 -15.49 17.60
C ASN A 761 -19.18 -16.07 18.61
N LEU A 762 -20.26 -15.36 18.94
CA LEU A 762 -21.35 -15.87 19.79
C LEU A 762 -22.03 -17.11 19.17
N ARG A 763 -22.36 -17.05 17.89
CA ARG A 763 -22.92 -18.19 17.14
C ARG A 763 -21.93 -19.35 17.03
N SER A 764 -20.65 -19.06 16.84
CA SER A 764 -19.60 -20.09 16.76
C SER A 764 -19.39 -20.75 18.12
N PHE A 765 -19.41 -19.98 19.20
CA PHE A 765 -19.26 -20.47 20.57
C PHE A 765 -20.33 -21.51 20.93
N SER A 766 -21.60 -21.25 20.59
CA SER A 766 -22.71 -22.19 20.85
C SER A 766 -22.66 -23.48 20.01
N ARG A 767 -21.95 -23.48 18.88
CA ARG A 767 -21.85 -24.63 17.93
C ARG A 767 -20.46 -25.26 17.88
N GLN A 768 -19.56 -24.86 18.77
CA GLN A 768 -18.14 -25.19 18.66
C GLN A 768 -17.83 -26.67 18.89
N ARG A 769 -16.65 -27.07 18.43
CA ARG A 769 -16.04 -28.37 18.73
C ARG A 769 -14.97 -28.18 19.80
N MET A 770 -14.61 -29.26 20.48
CA MET A 770 -13.49 -29.26 21.43
C MET A 770 -12.24 -29.82 20.77
N ARG A 771 -11.06 -29.36 21.17
CA ARG A 771 -9.78 -29.86 20.66
C ARG A 771 -8.87 -30.26 21.80
N CYS A 772 -8.17 -31.39 21.64
CA CYS A 772 -7.08 -31.73 22.55
C CYS A 772 -5.82 -30.92 22.24
N ILE A 773 -5.19 -30.33 23.26
CA ILE A 773 -3.94 -29.54 23.10
C ILE A 773 -2.78 -30.44 22.63
N LYS A 774 -2.67 -31.65 23.20
CA LYS A 774 -1.55 -32.56 22.99
C LYS A 774 -1.57 -33.23 21.61
N CYS A 775 -2.67 -33.87 21.23
CA CYS A 775 -2.76 -34.62 19.97
C CYS A 775 -3.50 -33.87 18.85
N GLY A 776 -4.20 -32.78 19.15
CA GLY A 776 -4.96 -32.00 18.17
C GLY A 776 -6.28 -32.62 17.72
N GLU A 777 -6.67 -33.79 18.26
CA GLU A 777 -7.93 -34.45 17.94
C GLU A 777 -9.13 -33.56 18.26
N LYS A 778 -10.14 -33.56 17.39
CA LYS A 778 -11.32 -32.69 17.49
C LYS A 778 -12.56 -33.50 17.83
N PHE A 779 -13.20 -33.16 18.94
CA PHE A 779 -14.42 -33.81 19.41
C PHE A 779 -15.62 -32.92 19.18
N ARG A 780 -16.70 -33.48 18.61
CA ARG A 780 -17.96 -32.76 18.41
C ARG A 780 -18.66 -32.41 19.73
N ARG A 781 -18.46 -33.22 20.77
CA ARG A 781 -19.01 -33.05 22.12
C ARG A 781 -17.88 -33.17 23.14
N PRO A 782 -17.99 -32.49 24.31
CA PRO A 782 -17.02 -32.66 25.38
C PRO A 782 -17.04 -34.12 25.87
N PRO A 783 -15.88 -34.80 25.98
CA PRO A 783 -15.80 -36.09 26.66
C PRO A 783 -16.21 -35.93 28.12
N LEU A 784 -17.11 -36.80 28.62
CA LEU A 784 -17.55 -36.77 30.02
C LEU A 784 -16.40 -37.01 31.01
N THR A 785 -15.32 -37.66 30.56
CA THR A 785 -14.10 -37.89 31.35
C THR A 785 -13.24 -36.63 31.55
N GLY A 786 -13.54 -35.51 30.85
CA GLY A 786 -12.73 -34.28 30.89
C GLY A 786 -11.36 -34.37 30.20
N SER A 787 -10.92 -35.58 29.85
CA SER A 787 -9.63 -35.87 29.23
C SER A 787 -9.78 -36.45 27.83
N CYS A 788 -8.77 -36.27 26.99
CA CYS A 788 -8.76 -36.78 25.63
C CYS A 788 -8.74 -38.32 25.63
N PRO A 789 -9.72 -39.00 25.00
CA PRO A 789 -9.77 -40.46 24.93
C PRO A 789 -8.57 -41.10 24.22
N LYS A 790 -7.86 -40.35 23.37
CA LYS A 790 -6.73 -40.85 22.59
C LYS A 790 -5.38 -40.73 23.30
N CYS A 791 -5.19 -39.71 24.14
CA CYS A 791 -3.85 -39.38 24.65
C CYS A 791 -3.82 -38.89 26.11
N GLY A 792 -4.97 -38.88 26.79
CA GLY A 792 -5.13 -38.40 28.17
C GLY A 792 -4.97 -36.89 28.34
N GLY A 793 -4.64 -36.13 27.29
CA GLY A 793 -4.41 -34.68 27.38
C GLY A 793 -5.68 -33.85 27.55
N ASN A 794 -5.52 -32.60 28.01
CA ASN A 794 -6.63 -31.68 28.23
C ASN A 794 -7.36 -31.32 26.93
N VAL A 795 -8.69 -31.28 27.03
CA VAL A 795 -9.61 -30.92 25.95
C VAL A 795 -10.15 -29.52 26.22
N ILE A 796 -9.90 -28.60 25.30
CA ILE A 796 -10.29 -27.19 25.42
C ILE A 796 -11.35 -26.81 24.39
N LEU A 797 -12.09 -25.75 24.69
CA LEU A 797 -12.93 -25.02 23.75
C LEU A 797 -12.08 -24.52 22.57
N THR A 798 -12.68 -24.45 21.38
CA THR A 798 -12.01 -23.83 20.21
C THR A 798 -12.26 -22.34 20.13
N VAL A 799 -13.36 -21.86 20.70
CA VAL A 799 -13.72 -20.46 20.87
C VAL A 799 -13.93 -20.20 22.36
N HIS A 800 -13.14 -19.29 22.92
CA HIS A 800 -13.21 -18.92 24.33
C HIS A 800 -14.15 -17.74 24.56
N GLU A 801 -14.69 -17.59 25.77
CA GLU A 801 -15.56 -16.46 26.15
C GLU A 801 -14.91 -15.10 25.85
N GLY A 802 -13.61 -14.95 26.14
CA GLY A 802 -12.88 -13.71 25.87
C GLY A 802 -12.89 -13.30 24.39
N ALA A 803 -12.98 -14.26 23.46
CA ALA A 803 -13.12 -13.96 22.04
C ALA A 803 -14.52 -13.41 21.70
N VAL A 804 -15.56 -13.83 22.42
CA VAL A 804 -16.93 -13.34 22.25
C VAL A 804 -17.09 -11.94 22.85
N ARG A 805 -16.50 -11.65 24.02
CA ARG A 805 -16.60 -10.35 24.70
C ARG A 805 -15.67 -9.26 24.14
N LYS A 806 -14.70 -9.63 23.29
CA LYS A 806 -13.54 -8.78 22.89
C LYS A 806 -13.89 -7.35 22.49
N TYR A 807 -14.99 -7.13 21.76
CA TYR A 807 -15.36 -5.80 21.21
C TYR A 807 -16.60 -5.18 21.84
N LEU A 808 -17.22 -5.83 22.81
CA LEU A 808 -18.53 -5.42 23.33
C LEU A 808 -18.47 -4.06 24.06
N LYS A 809 -17.54 -3.94 25.02
CA LYS A 809 -17.34 -2.70 25.79
C LYS A 809 -17.01 -1.52 24.89
N ILE A 810 -16.08 -1.74 23.96
CA ILE A 810 -15.63 -0.72 23.01
C ILE A 810 -16.80 -0.28 22.11
N SER A 811 -17.58 -1.23 21.59
CA SER A 811 -18.74 -0.93 20.72
C SER A 811 -19.75 -0.01 21.41
N LYS A 812 -20.02 -0.24 22.70
CA LYS A 812 -20.90 0.63 23.51
C LYS A 812 -20.34 2.03 23.64
N GLU A 813 -19.07 2.14 24.04
CA GLU A 813 -18.40 3.43 24.24
C GLU A 813 -18.37 4.28 22.97
N ILE A 814 -18.11 3.67 21.81
CA ILE A 814 -18.15 4.36 20.52
C ILE A 814 -19.58 4.81 20.18
N GLY A 815 -20.55 3.94 20.42
CA GLY A 815 -21.96 4.24 20.15
C GLY A 815 -22.47 5.43 20.94
N GLU A 816 -21.99 5.61 22.18
CA GLU A 816 -22.30 6.75 23.03
C GLU A 816 -21.50 8.00 22.62
N ARG A 817 -20.17 7.88 22.47
CA ARG A 817 -19.26 9.01 22.23
C ARG A 817 -19.52 9.72 20.90
N TYR A 818 -19.82 8.97 19.83
CA TYR A 818 -19.99 9.51 18.48
C TYR A 818 -21.44 9.66 18.04
N GLY A 819 -22.41 9.42 18.92
CA GLY A 819 -23.83 9.67 18.63
C GLY A 819 -24.38 8.84 17.46
N VAL A 820 -24.09 7.54 17.39
CA VAL A 820 -24.58 6.67 16.30
C VAL A 820 -26.09 6.45 16.37
N SER A 821 -26.70 5.99 15.26
CA SER A 821 -28.15 5.79 15.19
C SER A 821 -28.71 4.94 16.35
N SER A 822 -29.92 5.30 16.80
CA SER A 822 -30.64 4.60 17.87
C SER A 822 -30.76 3.10 17.63
N TYR A 823 -31.03 2.70 16.37
CA TYR A 823 -31.07 1.31 15.95
C TYR A 823 -29.75 0.56 16.24
N THR A 824 -28.61 1.19 15.94
CA THR A 824 -27.29 0.57 16.15
C THR A 824 -26.99 0.44 17.64
N ARG A 825 -27.33 1.45 18.44
CA ARG A 825 -27.18 1.41 19.91
C ARG A 825 -28.00 0.30 20.54
N GLN A 826 -29.30 0.23 20.23
CA GLN A 826 -30.20 -0.82 20.71
C GLN A 826 -29.70 -2.23 20.34
N ARG A 827 -29.13 -2.37 19.14
CA ARG A 827 -28.57 -3.66 18.69
C ARG A 827 -27.33 -4.08 19.49
N ILE A 828 -26.48 -3.13 19.89
CA ILE A 828 -25.32 -3.40 20.75
C ILE A 828 -25.80 -3.78 22.16
N GLU A 829 -26.78 -3.05 22.70
CA GLU A 829 -27.39 -3.35 24.01
C GLU A 829 -28.03 -4.74 24.05
N LEU A 830 -28.76 -5.12 22.99
CA LEU A 830 -29.35 -6.45 22.88
C LEU A 830 -28.28 -7.54 22.86
N LEU A 831 -27.19 -7.34 22.11
CA LEU A 831 -26.08 -8.30 22.07
C LEU A 831 -25.36 -8.41 23.41
N ASP A 832 -25.25 -7.31 24.14
CA ASP A 832 -24.71 -7.33 25.49
C ASP A 832 -25.57 -8.18 26.42
N TYR A 833 -26.90 -8.00 26.36
CA TYR A 833 -27.85 -8.82 27.11
C TYR A 833 -27.73 -10.30 26.75
N ASP A 834 -27.65 -10.64 25.46
CA ASP A 834 -27.49 -12.02 24.99
C ASP A 834 -26.19 -12.66 25.48
N ILE A 835 -25.08 -11.91 25.45
CA ILE A 835 -23.77 -12.39 25.92
C ILE A 835 -23.79 -12.58 27.43
N CYS A 836 -24.30 -11.61 28.19
CA CYS A 836 -24.40 -11.71 29.65
C CYS A 836 -25.30 -12.87 30.07
N SER A 837 -26.46 -13.05 29.41
CA SER A 837 -27.37 -14.17 29.67
C SER A 837 -26.72 -15.55 29.43
N LEU A 838 -25.83 -15.66 28.45
CA LEU A 838 -25.18 -16.93 28.11
C LEU A 838 -24.03 -17.32 29.06
N PHE A 839 -23.31 -16.33 29.60
CA PHE A 839 -22.11 -16.57 30.41
C PHE A 839 -22.29 -16.32 31.90
N GLU A 840 -23.18 -15.40 32.30
CA GLU A 840 -23.40 -15.08 33.70
C GLU A 840 -24.38 -16.06 34.33
N ASN A 841 -23.88 -16.87 35.26
CA ASN A 841 -24.72 -17.73 36.07
C ASN A 841 -25.10 -16.97 37.35
N HIS A 842 -26.34 -16.50 37.46
CA HIS A 842 -26.82 -15.74 38.62
C HIS A 842 -26.65 -16.45 39.99
N LYS A 843 -26.31 -17.74 40.01
CA LYS A 843 -26.02 -18.53 41.23
C LYS A 843 -24.59 -18.37 41.77
N VAL A 844 -23.64 -17.89 40.97
CA VAL A 844 -22.22 -17.74 41.34
C VAL A 844 -21.72 -16.38 40.87
N LYS A 845 -22.08 -15.30 41.57
CA LYS A 845 -21.56 -13.96 41.32
C LYS A 845 -20.51 -13.63 42.40
N GLN A 846 -19.24 -13.54 42.01
CA GLN A 846 -18.21 -12.99 42.88
C GLN A 846 -18.33 -11.47 42.85
N LEU A 847 -18.88 -10.89 43.91
CA LEU A 847 -19.06 -9.44 44.04
C LEU A 847 -17.77 -8.83 44.59
N GLY A 848 -17.34 -7.71 43.99
CA GLY A 848 -16.28 -6.89 44.57
C GLY A 848 -16.80 -6.13 45.80
N LEU A 849 -15.91 -5.77 46.73
CA LEU A 849 -16.27 -4.95 47.90
C LEU A 849 -16.93 -3.61 47.51
N SER A 850 -16.56 -3.05 46.36
CA SER A 850 -17.16 -1.84 45.78
C SER A 850 -18.62 -2.04 45.38
N ASP A 851 -18.98 -3.19 44.81
CA ASP A 851 -20.36 -3.51 44.40
C ASP A 851 -21.31 -3.63 45.60
N PHE A 852 -20.75 -3.88 46.79
CA PHE A 852 -21.48 -3.91 48.05
C PHE A 852 -21.77 -2.49 48.58
N MET A 853 -20.93 -1.52 48.22
CA MET A 853 -21.05 -0.12 48.66
C MET A 853 -21.92 0.72 47.71
N SER A 854 -21.90 0.43 46.41
CA SER A 854 -22.80 1.02 45.42
C SER A 854 -24.03 0.12 45.22
N GLY A 855 -24.93 0.11 46.21
CA GLY A 855 -26.20 -0.61 46.10
C GLY A 855 -27.02 -0.18 44.88
N PRO A 856 -27.96 -1.02 44.41
CA PRO A 856 -28.75 -0.73 43.22
C PRO A 856 -29.72 0.42 43.54
N ALA A 857 -29.64 1.51 42.79
CA ALA A 857 -30.82 2.34 42.60
C ALA A 857 -31.84 1.47 41.86
N ARG A 858 -32.96 1.16 42.53
CA ARG A 858 -34.11 0.47 41.95
C ARG A 858 -34.67 1.23 40.76
#